data_AF-A0A662ATU1-F1
#
_entry.id   AF-A0A662ATU1-F1
#
_cell.length_a   1.000
_cell.length_b   1.000
_cell.length_c   1.000
_cell.angle_alpha   90.00
_cell.angle_beta   90.00
_cell.angle_gamma   90.00
#
_symmetry.space_group_name_H-M   'P 1'
#
loop_
_entity.id
_entity.type
_entity.pdbx_description
1 polymer ?
#
loop_
_entity_poly.entity_id
_entity_poly.type
_entity_poly.pdbx_seq_one_letter_code
_entity_poly.pdbx_strand_id
1 'polypeptide(L)'
;MTKIDLTKGWIKIPKAELDKLRETIFNQYKKNGGSHQLEDFNTHLPNYDELIFIIKEQLNIFQKENDLQILIDGTQLANIPPGKTFLKHLFYTKKDKDIAQFQRINVNLCYLYAYGKTREELRMMSKQEKDRFIEKDSTYPTSNKPDFILSFTNNNLNEARKIENFLKQNLQVKVENDIRNSPMFSKGSMADLFSDLKNNEYVIILISRDYLQNENCVENLIDYAKNNADTYQKKAINLLLPDVCDGEYNIFSTLGKIALSVHWKLHIEKLEKAFAQIIEITGNEQGEKNETLLDISEKIERIKTIKRDIFDMLQQITNMKSTIRYDTFFQKITSLDDLVHFIPQKIKLEQIRIFENIYHSIQVPSNNNPEKPEFPPKPYYIPKFPASKTIEIKIPGFKNVLLKDESTNPTGTHKDRFAWKVVIKYKALLESLKYKKLEKLPQISIISSGGAATAIQNLFNVFDIPVSLKVLIDKNTSDDIKGSMEKIGCTIYETDLGLKLLKPEDIKQYTENKDGIDITYRETMDPNLDNYYDWLSYEILNQQADYCFIPFGTGDLFINILNIVKKEYFNGFLHNPDPRFFSSVDKLKSCHFFAASTMNKDTQLDKLYSSFLPTFNEYENFISELKSSSCVGKLTNIFNVEERFVDNAMEIATNQQITFEPSGLAGLALLLQMQNEIPKNSKILIVNTGKTKPAEVLLKELEKIRQKYKS
;
A
#
# COMPACT_ATOMS: atom_id res chain seq x y z
N MET A 1 43.18 -27.38 -7.15
CA MET A 1 41.85 -27.05 -7.67
C MET A 1 41.56 -27.75 -8.98
N THR A 2 40.85 -28.89 -8.94
CA THR A 2 40.37 -29.61 -10.14
C THR A 2 39.19 -28.85 -10.77
N LYS A 3 39.01 -28.89 -12.09
CA LYS A 3 37.84 -28.24 -12.75
C LYS A 3 36.84 -29.27 -13.26
N ILE A 4 35.55 -29.01 -13.01
CA ILE A 4 34.42 -29.81 -13.49
C ILE A 4 33.46 -28.86 -14.20
N ASP A 5 33.23 -29.06 -15.49
CA ASP A 5 32.32 -28.21 -16.28
C ASP A 5 31.04 -28.97 -16.63
N LEU A 6 29.92 -28.50 -16.09
CA LEU A 6 28.60 -29.10 -16.24
C LEU A 6 27.91 -28.51 -17.46
N THR A 7 28.12 -29.12 -18.62
CA THR A 7 27.47 -28.71 -19.87
C THR A 7 26.01 -29.18 -19.96
N LYS A 8 25.14 -28.34 -20.54
CA LYS A 8 23.70 -28.63 -20.77
C LYS A 8 23.50 -29.94 -21.56
N GLY A 9 23.15 -31.01 -20.85
CA GLY A 9 22.65 -32.26 -21.44
C GLY A 9 23.17 -33.57 -20.83
N TRP A 10 24.17 -33.52 -19.96
CA TRP A 10 24.88 -34.71 -19.45
C TRP A 10 24.08 -35.67 -18.55
N ILE A 11 22.84 -35.34 -18.23
CA ILE A 11 22.09 -36.01 -17.15
C ILE A 11 20.65 -36.37 -17.59
N LYS A 12 20.25 -37.66 -17.48
CA LYS A 12 18.96 -38.23 -17.98
C LYS A 12 18.35 -39.42 -17.16
N ILE A 13 17.75 -39.19 -15.97
CA ILE A 13 16.97 -40.21 -15.21
C ILE A 13 15.81 -40.73 -16.10
N PRO A 14 15.58 -42.05 -16.19
CA PRO A 14 14.37 -42.60 -16.78
C PRO A 14 13.13 -42.19 -15.97
N LYS A 15 12.08 -41.70 -16.62
CA LYS A 15 10.86 -41.19 -15.96
C LYS A 15 10.31 -42.12 -14.88
N ALA A 16 10.32 -43.44 -15.11
CA ALA A 16 9.85 -44.45 -14.16
C ALA A 16 10.64 -44.48 -12.82
N GLU A 17 11.92 -44.08 -12.79
CA GLU A 17 12.69 -43.96 -11.54
C GLU A 17 12.36 -42.64 -10.82
N LEU A 18 12.13 -41.55 -11.57
CA LEU A 18 11.70 -40.26 -11.03
C LEU A 18 10.30 -40.35 -10.38
N ASP A 19 9.35 -40.95 -11.08
CA ASP A 19 7.97 -41.14 -10.59
C ASP A 19 7.98 -42.00 -9.31
N LYS A 20 8.81 -43.05 -9.26
CA LYS A 20 9.00 -43.92 -8.09
C LYS A 20 9.67 -43.21 -6.91
N LEU A 21 10.59 -42.27 -7.16
CA LEU A 21 11.17 -41.41 -6.12
C LEU A 21 10.13 -40.43 -5.57
N ARG A 22 9.35 -39.77 -6.44
CA ARG A 22 8.25 -38.86 -6.03
C ARG A 22 7.19 -39.61 -5.22
N GLU A 23 6.79 -40.80 -5.67
CA GLU A 23 5.90 -41.71 -4.94
C GLU A 23 6.47 -42.09 -3.57
N THR A 24 7.77 -42.39 -3.47
CA THR A 24 8.42 -42.71 -2.19
C THR A 24 8.39 -41.53 -1.21
N ILE A 25 8.71 -40.31 -1.66
CA ILE A 25 8.69 -39.11 -0.82
C ILE A 25 7.24 -38.77 -0.42
N PHE A 26 6.30 -38.82 -1.35
CA PHE A 26 4.88 -38.58 -1.11
C PHE A 26 4.26 -39.58 -0.13
N ASN A 27 4.60 -40.87 -0.25
CA ASN A 27 4.16 -41.89 0.70
C ASN A 27 4.80 -41.72 2.09
N GLN A 28 6.00 -41.15 2.19
CA GLN A 28 6.59 -40.77 3.48
C GLN A 28 5.94 -39.52 4.08
N TYR A 29 5.62 -38.51 3.26
CA TYR A 29 4.83 -37.33 3.66
C TYR A 29 3.48 -37.74 4.23
N LYS A 30 2.74 -38.64 3.56
CA LYS A 30 1.50 -39.25 4.08
C LYS A 30 1.69 -39.97 5.41
N LYS A 31 2.74 -40.79 5.56
CA LYS A 31 3.04 -41.47 6.82
C LYS A 31 3.39 -40.53 7.97
N ASN A 32 3.84 -39.31 7.66
CA ASN A 32 4.15 -38.27 8.63
C ASN A 32 2.95 -37.36 8.94
N GLY A 33 1.73 -37.68 8.47
CA GLY A 33 0.52 -36.88 8.67
C GLY A 33 0.27 -35.79 7.62
N GLY A 34 1.11 -35.72 6.58
CA GLY A 34 0.85 -34.87 5.41
C GLY A 34 -0.33 -35.36 4.58
N SER A 35 -0.88 -34.47 3.74
CA SER A 35 -2.08 -34.76 2.94
C SER A 35 -1.97 -36.03 2.09
N HIS A 36 -3.10 -36.73 1.96
CA HIS A 36 -3.22 -37.88 1.07
C HIS A 36 -3.34 -37.50 -0.42
N GLN A 37 -3.57 -36.22 -0.75
CA GLN A 37 -3.68 -35.73 -2.13
C GLN A 37 -2.33 -35.21 -2.66
N LEU A 38 -2.08 -35.42 -3.96
CA LEU A 38 -0.76 -35.14 -4.56
C LEU A 38 -0.57 -33.65 -4.84
N GLU A 39 -1.65 -32.90 -5.06
CA GLU A 39 -1.61 -31.45 -5.27
C GLU A 39 -1.05 -30.72 -4.03
N ASP A 40 -1.55 -31.01 -2.82
CA ASP A 40 -1.05 -30.46 -1.54
C ASP A 40 0.43 -30.78 -1.28
N PHE A 41 0.92 -31.94 -1.74
CA PHE A 41 2.34 -32.28 -1.61
C PHE A 41 3.23 -31.40 -2.52
N ASN A 42 2.71 -30.95 -3.67
CA ASN A 42 3.49 -30.11 -4.59
C ASN A 42 3.60 -28.65 -4.12
N THR A 43 2.68 -28.13 -3.30
CA THR A 43 2.72 -26.75 -2.78
C THR A 43 3.72 -26.56 -1.62
N HIS A 44 4.21 -27.65 -1.02
CA HIS A 44 5.27 -27.63 0.00
C HIS A 44 6.69 -27.84 -0.58
N LEU A 45 6.86 -27.86 -1.90
CA LEU A 45 8.17 -27.87 -2.53
C LEU A 45 8.72 -26.43 -2.63
N PRO A 46 10.01 -26.17 -2.34
CA PRO A 46 10.57 -24.82 -2.44
C PRO A 46 10.40 -24.22 -3.84
N ASN A 47 10.21 -22.91 -3.90
CA ASN A 47 10.02 -22.22 -5.16
C ASN A 47 11.31 -22.17 -6.01
N TYR A 48 11.19 -21.73 -7.26
CA TYR A 48 12.27 -21.76 -8.26
C TYR A 48 13.55 -21.06 -7.77
N ASP A 49 13.42 -19.93 -7.07
CA ASP A 49 14.54 -19.09 -6.66
C ASP A 49 15.12 -19.54 -5.30
N GLU A 50 14.28 -20.01 -4.38
CA GLU A 50 14.70 -20.69 -3.14
C GLU A 50 15.55 -21.93 -3.45
N LEU A 51 15.09 -22.76 -4.40
CA LEU A 51 15.83 -23.96 -4.78
C LEU A 51 17.17 -23.60 -5.44
N ILE A 52 17.21 -22.55 -6.27
CA ILE A 52 18.47 -22.03 -6.85
C ILE A 52 19.43 -21.51 -5.77
N PHE A 53 18.93 -20.79 -4.75
CA PHE A 53 19.76 -20.32 -3.65
C PHE A 53 20.38 -21.49 -2.86
N ILE A 54 19.57 -22.47 -2.49
CA ILE A 54 20.02 -23.67 -1.75
C ILE A 54 21.04 -24.46 -2.59
N ILE A 55 20.78 -24.67 -3.89
CA ILE A 55 21.72 -25.37 -4.80
C ILE A 55 23.03 -24.58 -4.94
N LYS A 56 22.99 -23.24 -5.06
CA LYS A 56 24.19 -22.41 -5.15
C LYS A 56 25.06 -22.54 -3.91
N GLU A 57 24.48 -22.44 -2.71
CA GLU A 57 25.22 -22.58 -1.46
C GLU A 57 25.84 -23.97 -1.29
N GLN A 58 25.13 -25.04 -1.62
CA GLN A 58 25.68 -26.39 -1.48
C GLN A 58 26.77 -26.72 -2.51
N LEU A 59 26.69 -26.18 -3.72
CA LEU A 59 27.79 -26.28 -4.68
C LEU A 59 29.00 -25.42 -4.26
N ASN A 60 28.79 -24.22 -3.70
CA ASN A 60 29.86 -23.40 -3.12
C ASN A 60 30.59 -24.13 -1.97
N ILE A 61 29.85 -24.78 -1.07
CA ILE A 61 30.40 -25.59 0.03
C ILE A 61 31.18 -26.78 -0.53
N PHE A 62 30.59 -27.57 -1.42
CA PHE A 62 31.24 -28.76 -1.99
C PHE A 62 32.51 -28.41 -2.77
N GLN A 63 32.52 -27.31 -3.53
CA GLN A 63 33.70 -26.77 -4.20
C GLN A 63 34.85 -26.46 -3.22
N LYS A 64 34.50 -25.86 -2.07
CA LYS A 64 35.46 -25.46 -1.03
C LYS A 64 36.00 -26.67 -0.25
N GLU A 65 35.16 -27.65 0.05
CA GLU A 65 35.54 -28.87 0.80
C GLU A 65 36.47 -29.80 0.00
N ASN A 66 36.37 -29.81 -1.33
CA ASN A 66 37.04 -30.79 -2.19
C ASN A 66 38.12 -30.17 -3.11
N ASP A 67 38.54 -28.92 -2.86
CA ASP A 67 39.43 -28.10 -3.71
C ASP A 67 39.14 -28.28 -5.21
N LEU A 68 37.93 -27.91 -5.62
CA LEU A 68 37.50 -28.00 -7.02
C LEU A 68 36.62 -26.82 -7.44
N GLN A 69 36.71 -26.46 -8.72
CA GLN A 69 35.92 -25.40 -9.34
C GLN A 69 34.86 -26.04 -10.24
N ILE A 70 33.59 -25.86 -9.88
CA ILE A 70 32.47 -26.24 -10.73
C ILE A 70 32.12 -25.04 -11.62
N LEU A 71 31.99 -25.32 -12.92
CA LEU A 71 31.49 -24.41 -13.94
C LEU A 71 30.20 -24.99 -14.52
N ILE A 72 29.35 -24.14 -15.10
CA ILE A 72 28.13 -24.53 -15.80
C ILE A 72 28.13 -23.86 -17.17
N ASP A 73 28.21 -24.67 -18.23
CA ASP A 73 28.54 -24.23 -19.60
C ASP A 73 29.75 -23.26 -19.64
N GLY A 74 30.83 -23.59 -18.92
CA GLY A 74 32.02 -22.76 -18.79
C GLY A 74 31.88 -21.50 -17.92
N THR A 75 30.68 -21.16 -17.44
CA THR A 75 30.44 -19.98 -16.59
C THR A 75 30.55 -20.30 -15.10
N GLN A 76 30.97 -19.31 -14.29
CA GLN A 76 30.99 -19.46 -12.84
C GLN A 76 29.58 -19.39 -12.23
N LEU A 77 29.38 -20.16 -11.16
CA LEU A 77 28.09 -20.37 -10.49
C LEU A 77 27.32 -19.10 -10.10
N ALA A 78 28.04 -18.01 -9.78
CA ALA A 78 27.45 -16.71 -9.47
C ALA A 78 26.62 -16.15 -10.64
N ASN A 79 27.10 -16.32 -11.87
CA ASN A 79 26.66 -15.57 -13.06
C ASN A 79 25.55 -16.25 -13.87
N ILE A 80 24.94 -17.33 -13.35
CA ILE A 80 23.84 -18.04 -14.01
C ILE A 80 22.60 -17.12 -14.06
N PRO A 81 22.13 -16.70 -15.26
CA PRO A 81 20.92 -15.88 -15.38
C PRO A 81 19.64 -16.73 -15.19
N PRO A 82 18.49 -16.11 -14.86
CA PRO A 82 17.22 -16.81 -14.64
C PRO A 82 16.59 -17.34 -15.95
N GLY A 83 17.22 -18.35 -16.55
CA GLY A 83 16.72 -19.06 -17.73
C GLY A 83 15.96 -20.34 -17.36
N LYS A 84 14.74 -20.49 -17.89
CA LYS A 84 13.79 -21.61 -17.63
C LYS A 84 14.30 -23.03 -17.97
N THR A 85 15.52 -23.16 -18.48
CA THR A 85 16.15 -24.43 -18.88
C THR A 85 16.97 -25.10 -17.78
N PHE A 86 17.56 -24.36 -16.82
CA PHE A 86 18.53 -24.96 -15.89
C PHE A 86 17.91 -26.04 -14.99
N LEU A 87 16.85 -25.71 -14.25
CA LEU A 87 16.13 -26.68 -13.42
C LEU A 87 15.40 -27.78 -14.22
N LYS A 88 15.26 -27.61 -15.54
CA LYS A 88 14.73 -28.64 -16.45
C LYS A 88 15.71 -29.78 -16.73
N HIS A 89 16.98 -29.64 -16.31
CA HIS A 89 18.05 -30.64 -16.49
C HIS A 89 18.65 -31.18 -15.18
N LEU A 90 18.21 -30.70 -14.00
CA LEU A 90 18.80 -31.10 -12.71
C LEU A 90 18.30 -32.46 -12.17
N PHE A 91 17.08 -32.89 -12.54
CA PHE A 91 16.39 -34.05 -11.95
C PHE A 91 16.76 -35.40 -12.59
N TYR A 92 18.06 -35.62 -12.83
CA TYR A 92 18.63 -36.63 -13.72
C TYR A 92 20.14 -36.92 -13.36
N THR A 93 20.88 -38.03 -13.59
CA THR A 93 20.69 -39.42 -14.13
C THR A 93 20.76 -40.51 -13.03
N LYS A 94 20.71 -41.77 -13.47
CA LYS A 94 21.44 -42.96 -13.00
C LYS A 94 22.61 -42.72 -12.02
N LYS A 95 22.78 -43.75 -11.18
CA LYS A 95 23.87 -43.99 -10.25
C LYS A 95 25.24 -44.09 -10.94
N ASP A 96 26.22 -43.40 -10.36
CA ASP A 96 27.53 -43.97 -10.10
C ASP A 96 27.84 -43.81 -8.59
N LYS A 97 28.85 -44.50 -8.05
CA LYS A 97 29.01 -44.66 -6.58
C LYS A 97 29.16 -43.33 -5.83
N ASP A 98 29.95 -42.40 -6.36
CA ASP A 98 30.32 -41.18 -5.64
C ASP A 98 29.14 -40.20 -5.50
N ILE A 99 28.15 -40.30 -6.40
CA ILE A 99 26.88 -39.54 -6.36
C ILE A 99 26.05 -39.91 -5.11
N ALA A 100 26.21 -41.12 -4.56
CA ALA A 100 25.47 -41.55 -3.36
C ALA A 100 25.84 -40.73 -2.11
N GLN A 101 27.08 -40.23 -2.01
CA GLN A 101 27.49 -39.36 -0.92
C GLN A 101 26.83 -37.98 -1.03
N PHE A 102 26.77 -37.42 -2.24
CA PHE A 102 26.07 -36.17 -2.54
C PHE A 102 24.56 -36.27 -2.25
N GLN A 103 23.92 -37.41 -2.56
CA GLN A 103 22.52 -37.67 -2.19
C GLN A 103 22.31 -37.74 -0.67
N ARG A 104 23.25 -38.33 0.08
CA ARG A 104 23.18 -38.41 1.55
C ARG A 104 23.31 -37.03 2.22
N ILE A 105 24.14 -36.14 1.66
CA ILE A 105 24.28 -34.74 2.09
C ILE A 105 22.95 -34.00 1.89
N ASN A 106 22.37 -34.04 0.67
CA ASN A 106 21.10 -33.38 0.37
C ASN A 106 19.94 -33.84 1.29
N VAL A 107 19.85 -35.14 1.59
CA VAL A 107 18.85 -35.65 2.55
C VAL A 107 19.05 -35.08 3.96
N ASN A 108 20.29 -34.97 4.44
CA ASN A 108 20.58 -34.37 5.75
C ASN A 108 20.23 -32.87 5.79
N LEU A 109 20.43 -32.13 4.68
CA LEU A 109 20.00 -30.73 4.55
C LEU A 109 18.49 -30.57 4.58
N CYS A 110 17.73 -31.44 3.90
CA CYS A 110 16.27 -31.41 4.00
C CYS A 110 15.79 -31.65 5.44
N TYR A 111 16.47 -32.51 6.21
CA TYR A 111 16.18 -32.69 7.65
C TYR A 111 16.57 -31.45 8.48
N LEU A 112 17.74 -30.87 8.25
CA LEU A 112 18.21 -29.68 8.96
C LEU A 112 17.28 -28.48 8.74
N TYR A 113 16.79 -28.30 7.50
CA TYR A 113 15.88 -27.23 7.12
C TYR A 113 14.46 -27.44 7.67
N ALA A 114 13.93 -28.67 7.63
CA ALA A 114 12.58 -28.98 8.11
C ALA A 114 12.46 -29.07 9.64
N TYR A 115 13.55 -29.34 10.37
CA TYR A 115 13.51 -29.65 11.81
C TYR A 115 14.59 -28.94 12.66
N GLY A 116 15.41 -28.08 12.06
CA GLY A 116 16.50 -27.34 12.75
C GLY A 116 17.67 -28.20 13.25
N LYS A 117 17.66 -29.52 12.99
CA LYS A 117 18.61 -30.51 13.51
C LYS A 117 18.84 -31.63 12.50
N THR A 118 19.97 -32.31 12.60
CA THR A 118 20.29 -33.46 11.73
C THR A 118 19.44 -34.68 12.07
N ARG A 119 19.40 -35.62 11.11
CA ARG A 119 18.70 -36.90 11.22
C ARG A 119 19.21 -37.81 12.36
N GLU A 120 20.41 -37.59 12.87
CA GLU A 120 20.99 -38.38 13.98
C GLU A 120 20.74 -37.75 15.35
N GLU A 121 20.77 -36.41 15.47
CA GLU A 121 20.37 -35.71 16.70
C GLU A 121 18.90 -35.99 17.08
N LEU A 122 18.01 -35.95 16.08
CA LEU A 122 16.59 -36.28 16.26
C LEU A 122 16.33 -37.72 16.71
N ARG A 123 17.29 -38.64 16.52
CA ARG A 123 17.20 -40.02 17.02
C ARG A 123 17.63 -40.18 18.49
N MET A 124 18.35 -39.21 19.04
CA MET A 124 18.81 -39.23 20.43
C MET A 124 17.76 -38.65 21.39
N MET A 125 17.05 -37.60 20.98
CA MET A 125 16.17 -36.82 21.86
C MET A 125 14.88 -37.54 22.29
N SER A 126 14.37 -38.49 21.50
CA SER A 126 13.03 -39.09 21.69
C SER A 126 12.87 -40.02 22.91
N LYS A 127 13.76 -39.92 23.90
CA LYS A 127 13.79 -40.72 25.13
C LYS A 127 13.81 -39.93 26.44
N GLN A 128 13.93 -38.59 26.43
CA GLN A 128 14.14 -37.81 27.67
C GLN A 128 13.12 -36.69 27.94
N GLU A 129 12.38 -36.21 26.95
CA GLU A 129 11.52 -35.01 27.08
C GLU A 129 10.03 -35.32 27.27
N LYS A 130 9.69 -36.40 28.00
CA LYS A 130 8.31 -36.70 28.45
C LYS A 130 8.03 -36.39 29.92
N ASP A 131 9.07 -36.31 30.76
CA ASP A 131 8.93 -36.08 32.19
C ASP A 131 9.32 -34.64 32.56
N ARG A 132 8.35 -33.72 32.52
CA ARG A 132 8.21 -32.43 33.27
C ARG A 132 7.37 -31.42 32.45
N PHE A 133 6.08 -31.31 32.76
CA PHE A 133 5.42 -30.01 32.98
C PHE A 133 4.01 -30.23 33.59
N ILE A 134 3.98 -30.19 34.92
CA ILE A 134 2.85 -30.22 35.86
C ILE A 134 3.35 -29.31 37.00
N GLU A 135 2.63 -28.37 37.60
CA GLU A 135 1.19 -28.00 37.58
C GLU A 135 1.08 -26.47 37.78
N LYS A 136 -0.10 -25.89 37.50
CA LYS A 136 -0.57 -24.67 38.19
C LYS A 136 -2.07 -24.49 38.00
N ASP A 137 -2.84 -24.76 39.05
CA ASP A 137 -4.29 -24.62 39.03
C ASP A 137 -4.75 -23.15 38.90
N SER A 138 -5.42 -22.85 37.80
CA SER A 138 -6.37 -21.74 37.68
C SER A 138 -7.77 -22.29 37.42
N THR A 139 -8.36 -22.97 38.40
CA THR A 139 -9.70 -23.55 38.27
C THR A 139 -10.76 -22.48 38.08
N TYR A 140 -11.18 -22.25 36.82
CA TYR A 140 -12.34 -21.42 36.50
C TYR A 140 -13.59 -21.98 37.21
N PRO A 141 -14.39 -21.12 37.90
CA PRO A 141 -15.60 -21.58 38.57
C PRO A 141 -16.59 -22.14 37.55
N THR A 142 -17.05 -23.36 37.79
CA THR A 142 -17.83 -24.18 36.86
C THR A 142 -19.19 -23.58 36.46
N SER A 143 -19.67 -22.56 37.17
CA SER A 143 -20.93 -21.87 36.93
C SER A 143 -20.90 -20.82 35.80
N ASN A 144 -19.73 -20.51 35.22
CA ASN A 144 -19.59 -19.44 34.22
C ASN A 144 -18.67 -19.81 33.04
N LYS A 145 -18.86 -21.01 32.46
CA LYS A 145 -18.21 -21.38 31.19
C LYS A 145 -18.65 -20.45 30.06
N PRO A 146 -17.75 -20.10 29.11
CA PRO A 146 -18.12 -19.38 27.91
C PRO A 146 -18.78 -20.32 26.89
N ASP A 147 -19.77 -19.78 26.19
CA ASP A 147 -20.45 -20.41 25.06
C ASP A 147 -19.99 -19.73 23.76
N PHE A 148 -19.93 -20.46 22.64
CA PHE A 148 -19.40 -19.94 21.37
C PHE A 148 -20.42 -19.99 20.22
N ILE A 149 -20.40 -18.97 19.37
CA ILE A 149 -21.02 -19.00 18.04
C ILE A 149 -19.89 -19.02 17.01
N LEU A 150 -19.89 -20.03 16.14
CA LEU A 150 -18.91 -20.23 15.10
C LEU A 150 -19.47 -19.66 13.79
N SER A 151 -18.88 -18.55 13.32
CA SER A 151 -19.35 -17.78 12.18
C SER A 151 -18.42 -17.98 10.98
N PHE A 152 -18.96 -18.47 9.85
CA PHE A 152 -18.18 -18.91 8.69
C PHE A 152 -19.00 -18.89 7.39
N THR A 153 -18.36 -19.12 6.25
CA THR A 153 -19.06 -19.35 4.97
C THR A 153 -19.22 -20.84 4.68
N ASN A 154 -20.22 -21.23 3.89
CA ASN A 154 -20.50 -22.63 3.56
C ASN A 154 -19.29 -23.40 3.00
N ASN A 155 -18.38 -22.72 2.29
CA ASN A 155 -17.17 -23.31 1.72
C ASN A 155 -16.09 -23.62 2.79
N ASN A 156 -16.26 -23.17 4.03
CA ASN A 156 -15.41 -23.49 5.18
C ASN A 156 -16.10 -24.42 6.20
N LEU A 157 -17.19 -25.10 5.83
CA LEU A 157 -17.94 -26.00 6.71
C LEU A 157 -17.09 -27.14 7.30
N ASN A 158 -16.07 -27.63 6.59
CA ASN A 158 -15.17 -28.66 7.10
C ASN A 158 -14.22 -28.11 8.18
N GLU A 159 -13.73 -26.88 7.98
CA GLU A 159 -12.83 -26.17 8.87
C GLU A 159 -13.56 -25.76 10.15
N ALA A 160 -14.80 -25.31 10.00
CA ALA A 160 -15.75 -25.06 11.08
C ALA A 160 -16.01 -26.33 11.91
N ARG A 161 -16.40 -27.45 11.28
CA ARG A 161 -16.67 -28.72 11.98
C ARG A 161 -15.47 -29.24 12.80
N LYS A 162 -14.24 -29.03 12.33
CA LYS A 162 -13.03 -29.39 13.11
C LYS A 162 -12.92 -28.55 14.40
N ILE A 163 -13.19 -27.24 14.34
CA ILE A 163 -13.23 -26.35 15.51
C ILE A 163 -14.40 -26.70 16.43
N GLU A 164 -15.59 -26.89 15.87
CA GLU A 164 -16.81 -27.24 16.60
C GLU A 164 -16.62 -28.54 17.41
N ASN A 165 -16.08 -29.58 16.77
CA ASN A 165 -15.75 -30.84 17.43
C ASN A 165 -14.70 -30.65 18.52
N PHE A 166 -13.61 -29.91 18.25
CA PHE A 166 -12.56 -29.65 19.24
C PHE A 166 -13.10 -28.91 20.47
N LEU A 167 -13.87 -27.85 20.28
CA LEU A 167 -14.48 -27.09 21.38
C LEU A 167 -15.46 -27.96 22.19
N LYS A 168 -16.32 -28.76 21.53
CA LYS A 168 -17.29 -29.63 22.20
C LYS A 168 -16.64 -30.82 22.92
N GLN A 169 -15.61 -31.43 22.34
CA GLN A 169 -14.99 -32.67 22.84
C GLN A 169 -13.83 -32.39 23.81
N ASN A 170 -12.93 -31.48 23.47
CA ASN A 170 -11.73 -31.18 24.28
C ASN A 170 -12.04 -30.18 25.40
N LEU A 171 -12.77 -29.10 25.12
CA LEU A 171 -13.02 -28.02 26.11
C LEU A 171 -14.39 -28.15 26.82
N GLN A 172 -15.28 -29.00 26.32
CA GLN A 172 -16.62 -29.23 26.86
C GLN A 172 -17.42 -27.92 27.00
N VAL A 173 -17.41 -27.10 25.94
CA VAL A 173 -18.20 -25.85 25.82
C VAL A 173 -19.31 -26.00 24.78
N LYS A 174 -20.37 -25.20 24.91
CA LYS A 174 -21.43 -25.14 23.89
C LYS A 174 -20.90 -24.42 22.65
N VAL A 175 -21.24 -24.93 21.46
CA VAL A 175 -21.00 -24.24 20.19
C VAL A 175 -22.25 -24.30 19.32
N GLU A 176 -22.69 -23.14 18.85
CA GLU A 176 -23.67 -22.95 17.78
C GLU A 176 -22.97 -22.51 16.49
N ASN A 177 -23.58 -22.75 15.34
CA ASN A 177 -23.03 -22.37 14.02
C ASN A 177 -23.84 -21.23 13.38
N ASP A 178 -23.17 -20.42 12.57
CA ASP A 178 -23.69 -19.28 11.82
C ASP A 178 -23.05 -19.26 10.42
N ILE A 179 -23.82 -19.55 9.37
CA ILE A 179 -23.33 -19.67 7.99
C ILE A 179 -23.66 -18.39 7.22
N ARG A 180 -22.76 -17.42 7.27
CA ARG A 180 -22.95 -16.02 6.82
C ARG A 180 -23.48 -15.87 5.39
N ASN A 181 -23.08 -16.76 4.47
CA ASN A 181 -23.51 -16.74 3.07
C ASN A 181 -24.68 -17.68 2.74
N SER A 182 -25.41 -18.17 3.76
CA SER A 182 -26.65 -18.95 3.59
C SER A 182 -27.83 -18.25 4.27
N PRO A 183 -28.86 -17.79 3.53
CA PRO A 183 -30.06 -17.17 4.11
C PRO A 183 -30.83 -18.07 5.08
N MET A 184 -30.65 -19.40 5.00
CA MET A 184 -31.33 -20.39 5.85
C MET A 184 -30.58 -20.68 7.16
N PHE A 185 -29.27 -20.38 7.22
CA PHE A 185 -28.39 -20.78 8.32
C PHE A 185 -27.54 -19.63 8.88
N SER A 186 -27.76 -18.40 8.43
CA SER A 186 -27.21 -17.17 9.00
C SER A 186 -28.06 -16.65 10.15
N LYS A 187 -27.43 -16.12 11.20
CA LYS A 187 -28.09 -15.43 12.33
C LYS A 187 -28.40 -13.94 12.03
N GLY A 188 -28.69 -13.59 10.79
CA GLY A 188 -29.01 -12.21 10.37
C GLY A 188 -27.78 -11.39 9.98
N SER A 189 -27.78 -10.09 10.26
CA SER A 189 -26.60 -9.22 10.11
C SER A 189 -25.51 -9.56 11.14
N MET A 190 -24.37 -8.87 11.09
CA MET A 190 -23.39 -8.92 12.19
C MET A 190 -23.85 -8.12 13.41
N ALA A 191 -24.79 -7.17 13.25
CA ALA A 191 -25.38 -6.46 14.39
C ALA A 191 -26.31 -7.40 15.19
N ASP A 192 -27.20 -8.12 14.49
CA ASP A 192 -28.13 -9.07 15.11
C ASP A 192 -27.38 -10.23 15.82
N LEU A 193 -26.34 -10.76 15.17
CA LEU A 193 -25.47 -11.79 15.76
C LEU A 193 -24.84 -11.34 17.09
N PHE A 194 -24.53 -10.05 17.23
CA PHE A 194 -23.84 -9.52 18.41
C PHE A 194 -24.77 -8.85 19.44
N SER A 195 -25.98 -8.42 19.08
CA SER A 195 -26.98 -7.92 20.04
C SER A 195 -27.45 -9.00 21.00
N ASP A 196 -27.53 -10.24 20.49
CA ASP A 196 -28.15 -11.36 21.19
C ASP A 196 -27.16 -12.13 22.10
N LEU A 197 -25.89 -11.71 22.13
CA LEU A 197 -24.83 -12.33 22.93
C LEU A 197 -24.99 -12.05 24.43
N LYS A 198 -25.14 -13.12 25.22
CA LYS A 198 -25.04 -13.09 26.69
C LYS A 198 -23.63 -12.66 27.13
N ASN A 199 -23.49 -12.30 28.40
CA ASN A 199 -22.19 -11.90 28.97
C ASN A 199 -21.07 -12.96 28.78
N ASN A 200 -21.41 -14.25 28.81
CA ASN A 200 -20.49 -15.38 28.59
C ASN A 200 -20.41 -15.88 27.14
N GLU A 201 -21.18 -15.34 26.18
CA GLU A 201 -21.17 -15.79 24.78
C GLU A 201 -20.14 -15.03 23.93
N TYR A 202 -19.42 -15.73 23.05
CA TYR A 202 -18.36 -15.19 22.19
C TYR A 202 -18.52 -15.67 20.75
N VAL A 203 -17.99 -14.92 19.78
CA VAL A 203 -18.07 -15.27 18.35
C VAL A 203 -16.68 -15.62 17.83
N ILE A 204 -16.52 -16.82 17.26
CA ILE A 204 -15.32 -17.22 16.52
C ILE A 204 -15.61 -17.07 15.03
N ILE A 205 -14.92 -16.15 14.36
CA ILE A 205 -15.15 -15.83 12.95
C ILE A 205 -14.03 -16.46 12.10
N LEU A 206 -14.38 -17.34 11.16
CA LEU A 206 -13.42 -17.92 10.22
C LEU A 206 -13.19 -16.94 9.07
N ILE A 207 -12.05 -16.25 9.11
CA ILE A 207 -11.62 -15.38 8.01
C ILE A 207 -10.90 -16.26 6.98
N SER A 208 -11.40 -16.23 5.75
CA SER A 208 -10.91 -17.02 4.61
C SER A 208 -11.00 -16.21 3.32
N ARG A 209 -10.47 -16.73 2.21
CA ARG A 209 -10.63 -16.08 0.90
C ARG A 209 -12.11 -16.00 0.53
N ASP A 210 -12.88 -17.04 0.80
CA ASP A 210 -14.31 -17.09 0.51
C ASP A 210 -15.10 -16.07 1.34
N TYR A 211 -14.75 -15.90 2.62
CA TYR A 211 -15.31 -14.84 3.46
C TYR A 211 -14.95 -13.46 2.91
N LEU A 212 -13.68 -13.21 2.58
CA LEU A 212 -13.17 -11.92 2.12
C LEU A 212 -13.54 -11.57 0.66
N GLN A 213 -14.12 -12.50 -0.09
CA GLN A 213 -14.65 -12.28 -1.45
C GLN A 213 -16.19 -12.26 -1.50
N ASN A 214 -16.88 -12.52 -0.38
CA ASN A 214 -18.34 -12.49 -0.33
C ASN A 214 -18.85 -11.12 0.12
N GLU A 215 -19.52 -10.40 -0.78
CA GLU A 215 -20.09 -9.05 -0.56
C GLU A 215 -20.80 -8.92 0.81
N ASN A 216 -21.75 -9.82 1.08
CA ASN A 216 -22.58 -9.77 2.29
C ASN A 216 -21.77 -10.10 3.56
N CYS A 217 -20.74 -10.95 3.48
CA CYS A 217 -19.90 -11.29 4.63
C CYS A 217 -18.96 -10.14 4.98
N VAL A 218 -18.33 -9.51 3.98
CA VAL A 218 -17.38 -8.43 4.17
C VAL A 218 -18.05 -7.13 4.61
N GLU A 219 -19.15 -6.72 3.98
CA GLU A 219 -19.87 -5.50 4.36
C GLU A 219 -20.34 -5.56 5.82
N ASN A 220 -21.08 -6.62 6.19
CA ASN A 220 -21.53 -6.81 7.56
C ASN A 220 -20.38 -6.77 8.59
N LEU A 221 -19.22 -7.34 8.23
CA LEU A 221 -18.04 -7.34 9.08
C LEU A 221 -17.40 -5.95 9.19
N ILE A 222 -17.30 -5.20 8.08
CA ILE A 222 -16.83 -3.80 8.05
C ILE A 222 -17.75 -2.93 8.92
N ASP A 223 -19.05 -2.91 8.63
CA ASP A 223 -20.00 -2.03 9.30
C ASP A 223 -20.11 -2.34 10.80
N TYR A 224 -20.08 -3.61 11.19
CA TYR A 224 -20.09 -3.96 12.60
C TYR A 224 -18.76 -3.63 13.29
N ALA A 225 -17.61 -4.01 12.72
CA ALA A 225 -16.31 -3.77 13.34
C ALA A 225 -15.98 -2.27 13.46
N LYS A 226 -16.49 -1.44 12.53
CA LYS A 226 -16.36 0.02 12.49
C LYS A 226 -17.27 0.72 13.50
N ASN A 227 -18.56 0.40 13.52
CA ASN A 227 -19.53 1.07 14.40
C ASN A 227 -19.56 0.52 15.84
N ASN A 228 -19.13 -0.73 16.04
CA ASN A 228 -19.17 -1.44 17.33
C ASN A 228 -17.80 -1.99 17.74
N ALA A 229 -16.70 -1.32 17.34
CA ALA A 229 -15.32 -1.74 17.58
C ALA A 229 -15.06 -2.21 19.03
N ASP A 230 -15.60 -1.50 20.01
CA ASP A 230 -15.41 -1.77 21.43
C ASP A 230 -16.12 -3.05 21.91
N THR A 231 -17.21 -3.48 21.26
CA THR A 231 -17.89 -4.77 21.52
C THR A 231 -17.25 -5.88 20.71
N TYR A 232 -16.98 -5.62 19.42
CA TYR A 232 -16.30 -6.53 18.51
C TYR A 232 -14.95 -7.00 19.09
N GLN A 233 -14.09 -6.09 19.56
CA GLN A 233 -12.80 -6.44 20.20
C GLN A 233 -12.96 -7.31 21.47
N LYS A 234 -14.05 -7.16 22.23
CA LYS A 234 -14.27 -7.90 23.50
C LYS A 234 -14.93 -9.26 23.29
N LYS A 235 -15.60 -9.47 22.15
CA LYS A 235 -16.47 -10.63 21.87
C LYS A 235 -16.04 -11.49 20.69
N ALA A 236 -15.29 -10.94 19.73
CA ALA A 236 -14.84 -11.65 18.54
C ALA A 236 -13.44 -12.26 18.70
N ILE A 237 -13.29 -13.50 18.24
CA ILE A 237 -12.04 -14.23 18.02
C ILE A 237 -11.94 -14.48 16.52
N ASN A 238 -10.91 -13.94 15.87
CA ASN A 238 -10.75 -14.08 14.42
C ASN A 238 -9.80 -15.23 14.12
N LEU A 239 -10.29 -16.28 13.45
CA LEU A 239 -9.50 -17.44 13.10
C LEU A 239 -9.15 -17.39 11.61
N LEU A 240 -7.88 -17.11 11.32
CA LEU A 240 -7.38 -16.94 9.95
C LEU A 240 -7.06 -18.30 9.33
N LEU A 241 -7.76 -18.65 8.26
CA LEU A 241 -7.50 -19.87 7.49
C LEU A 241 -6.22 -19.75 6.65
N PRO A 242 -5.59 -20.88 6.23
CA PRO A 242 -4.31 -20.87 5.52
C PRO A 242 -4.30 -20.04 4.23
N ASP A 243 -5.44 -19.95 3.53
CA ASP A 243 -5.58 -19.18 2.29
C ASP A 243 -5.41 -17.65 2.47
N VAL A 244 -5.63 -17.15 3.68
CA VAL A 244 -5.47 -15.73 4.06
C VAL A 244 -4.33 -15.43 5.03
N CYS A 245 -3.60 -16.44 5.53
CA CYS A 245 -2.40 -16.22 6.35
C CYS A 245 -1.09 -16.75 5.75
N ASP A 246 -1.15 -17.72 4.83
CA ASP A 246 0.02 -18.25 4.09
C ASP A 246 -0.16 -18.23 2.56
N GLY A 247 -1.41 -18.29 2.06
CA GLY A 247 -1.74 -18.39 0.63
C GLY A 247 -1.73 -17.08 -0.17
N GLU A 248 -2.22 -17.13 -1.41
CA GLU A 248 -2.25 -16.00 -2.36
C GLU A 248 -2.96 -14.74 -1.83
N TYR A 249 -3.87 -14.89 -0.87
CA TYR A 249 -4.65 -13.81 -0.27
C TYR A 249 -4.15 -13.46 1.14
N ASN A 250 -2.87 -13.74 1.44
CA ASN A 250 -2.21 -13.45 2.71
C ASN A 250 -2.36 -11.96 3.11
N ILE A 251 -3.23 -11.70 4.09
CA ILE A 251 -3.62 -10.34 4.52
C ILE A 251 -2.51 -9.58 5.28
N PHE A 252 -1.45 -10.29 5.70
CA PHE A 252 -0.25 -9.66 6.26
C PHE A 252 0.72 -9.18 5.17
N SER A 253 0.63 -9.73 3.96
CA SER A 253 1.50 -9.40 2.83
C SER A 253 0.93 -8.30 1.94
N THR A 254 1.81 -7.47 1.35
CA THR A 254 1.40 -6.48 0.34
C THR A 254 0.78 -7.16 -0.89
N LEU A 255 1.31 -8.32 -1.31
CA LEU A 255 0.81 -9.06 -2.47
C LEU A 255 -0.60 -9.60 -2.27
N GLY A 256 -0.92 -10.18 -1.11
CA GLY A 256 -2.28 -10.66 -0.80
C GLY A 256 -3.29 -9.53 -0.65
N LYS A 257 -2.88 -8.37 -0.11
CA LYS A 257 -3.69 -7.14 -0.13
C LYS A 257 -3.95 -6.65 -1.56
N ILE A 258 -2.94 -6.68 -2.44
CA ILE A 258 -3.09 -6.35 -3.87
C ILE A 258 -4.05 -7.35 -4.55
N ALA A 259 -3.89 -8.67 -4.33
CA ALA A 259 -4.77 -9.69 -4.90
C ALA A 259 -6.24 -9.47 -4.50
N LEU A 260 -6.50 -9.06 -3.25
CA LEU A 260 -7.83 -8.71 -2.77
C LEU A 260 -8.36 -7.39 -3.36
N SER A 261 -7.52 -6.36 -3.51
CA SER A 261 -7.88 -5.10 -4.19
C SER A 261 -8.21 -5.33 -5.67
N VAL A 262 -7.44 -6.20 -6.34
CA VAL A 262 -7.64 -6.62 -7.73
C VAL A 262 -8.93 -7.43 -7.87
N HIS A 263 -9.26 -8.33 -6.93
CA HIS A 263 -10.55 -9.02 -6.92
C HIS A 263 -11.73 -8.03 -6.92
N TRP A 264 -11.73 -7.08 -5.98
CA TRP A 264 -12.81 -6.08 -5.89
C TRP A 264 -12.83 -5.11 -7.07
N LYS A 265 -11.68 -4.72 -7.61
CA LYS A 265 -11.58 -3.92 -8.84
C LYS A 265 -12.19 -4.66 -10.05
N LEU A 266 -11.80 -5.91 -10.27
CA LEU A 266 -12.34 -6.75 -11.36
C LEU A 266 -13.85 -7.05 -11.19
N HIS A 267 -14.38 -6.97 -9.97
CA HIS A 267 -15.82 -7.12 -9.71
C HIS A 267 -16.59 -5.83 -10.07
N ILE A 268 -16.06 -4.66 -9.71
CA ILE A 268 -16.57 -3.35 -10.14
C ILE A 268 -16.55 -3.25 -11.67
N GLU A 269 -15.42 -3.53 -12.32
CA GLU A 269 -15.26 -3.44 -13.79
C GLU A 269 -16.24 -4.36 -14.55
N LYS A 270 -16.60 -5.52 -13.99
CA LYS A 270 -17.63 -6.41 -14.57
C LYS A 270 -19.03 -5.82 -14.47
N LEU A 271 -19.37 -5.19 -13.35
CA LEU A 271 -20.68 -4.57 -13.13
C LEU A 271 -20.81 -3.28 -13.95
N GLU A 272 -19.79 -2.43 -13.97
CA GLU A 272 -19.74 -1.22 -14.80
C GLU A 272 -19.84 -1.58 -16.30
N LYS A 273 -19.21 -2.68 -16.75
CA LYS A 273 -19.40 -3.19 -18.11
C LYS A 273 -20.82 -3.70 -18.36
N ALA A 274 -21.42 -4.45 -17.43
CA ALA A 274 -22.79 -4.94 -17.58
C ALA A 274 -23.81 -3.79 -17.62
N PHE A 275 -23.62 -2.78 -16.75
CA PHE A 275 -24.39 -1.53 -16.71
C PHE A 275 -24.32 -0.79 -18.06
N ALA A 276 -23.11 -0.59 -18.61
CA ALA A 276 -22.92 0.04 -19.92
C ALA A 276 -23.59 -0.75 -21.06
N GLN A 277 -23.51 -2.09 -21.04
CA GLN A 277 -24.17 -2.94 -22.04
C GLN A 277 -25.70 -2.89 -21.94
N ILE A 278 -26.27 -2.76 -20.74
CA ILE A 278 -27.72 -2.58 -20.58
C ILE A 278 -28.16 -1.21 -21.11
N ILE A 279 -27.41 -0.13 -20.82
CA ILE A 279 -27.68 1.22 -21.35
C ILE A 279 -27.62 1.25 -22.89
N GLU A 280 -26.63 0.58 -23.49
CA GLU A 280 -26.51 0.44 -24.96
C GLU A 280 -27.74 -0.25 -25.58
N ILE A 281 -28.37 -1.19 -24.85
CA ILE A 281 -29.57 -1.92 -25.29
C ILE A 281 -30.87 -1.13 -25.04
N THR A 282 -31.00 -0.42 -23.91
CA THR A 282 -32.25 0.27 -23.54
C THR A 282 -32.36 1.71 -24.05
N GLY A 283 -31.23 2.35 -24.36
CA GLY A 283 -31.16 3.77 -24.70
C GLY A 283 -31.31 4.69 -23.47
N ASN A 284 -30.73 5.89 -23.56
CA ASN A 284 -30.57 6.79 -22.41
C ASN A 284 -31.91 7.26 -21.82
N GLU A 285 -32.94 7.52 -22.64
CA GLU A 285 -34.22 8.10 -22.20
C GLU A 285 -35.08 7.19 -21.30
N GLN A 286 -34.74 5.89 -21.21
CA GLN A 286 -35.40 4.94 -20.30
C GLN A 286 -34.54 4.53 -19.09
N GLY A 287 -33.28 4.99 -19.02
CA GLY A 287 -32.32 4.56 -18.01
C GLY A 287 -32.77 4.84 -16.57
N GLU A 288 -33.26 6.05 -16.30
CA GLU A 288 -33.66 6.50 -14.96
C GLU A 288 -34.85 5.74 -14.34
N LYS A 289 -35.59 4.96 -15.15
CA LYS A 289 -36.76 4.18 -14.70
C LYS A 289 -36.53 2.67 -14.75
N ASN A 290 -35.32 2.24 -15.10
CA ASN A 290 -34.97 0.83 -15.17
C ASN A 290 -34.48 0.35 -13.80
N GLU A 291 -35.35 -0.35 -13.08
CA GLU A 291 -35.09 -0.96 -11.77
C GLU A 291 -33.81 -1.83 -11.76
N THR A 292 -33.48 -2.50 -12.87
CA THR A 292 -32.24 -3.28 -13.00
C THR A 292 -30.99 -2.41 -13.13
N LEU A 293 -31.07 -1.22 -13.74
CA LEU A 293 -29.94 -0.28 -13.74
C LEU A 293 -29.74 0.35 -12.35
N LEU A 294 -30.82 0.61 -11.62
CA LEU A 294 -30.75 1.12 -10.24
C LEU A 294 -30.09 0.08 -9.31
N ASP A 295 -30.54 -1.18 -9.31
CA ASP A 295 -29.92 -2.27 -8.53
C ASP A 295 -28.41 -2.43 -8.84
N ILE A 296 -28.04 -2.44 -10.12
CA ILE A 296 -26.62 -2.55 -10.53
C ILE A 296 -25.83 -1.32 -10.07
N SER A 297 -26.39 -0.11 -10.13
CA SER A 297 -25.74 1.13 -9.68
C SER A 297 -25.52 1.15 -8.16
N GLU A 298 -26.55 0.83 -7.38
CA GLU A 298 -26.44 0.70 -5.91
C GLU A 298 -25.42 -0.37 -5.53
N LYS A 299 -25.43 -1.52 -6.22
CA LYS A 299 -24.46 -2.60 -6.03
C LYS A 299 -23.02 -2.16 -6.37
N ILE A 300 -22.81 -1.34 -7.41
CA ILE A 300 -21.50 -0.79 -7.76
C ILE A 300 -20.97 0.11 -6.63
N GLU A 301 -21.78 1.03 -6.10
CA GLU A 301 -21.36 1.94 -5.03
C GLU A 301 -21.18 1.21 -3.67
N ARG A 302 -21.98 0.18 -3.42
CA ARG A 302 -21.80 -0.78 -2.31
C ARG A 302 -20.43 -1.46 -2.38
N ILE A 303 -20.04 -1.97 -3.55
CA ILE A 303 -18.75 -2.65 -3.75
C ILE A 303 -17.58 -1.66 -3.74
N LYS A 304 -17.74 -0.43 -4.24
CA LYS A 304 -16.75 0.64 -4.07
C LYS A 304 -16.52 0.96 -2.58
N THR A 305 -17.59 0.96 -1.78
CA THR A 305 -17.50 1.12 -0.31
C THR A 305 -16.77 -0.06 0.35
N ILE A 306 -17.08 -1.31 -0.01
CA ILE A 306 -16.34 -2.49 0.45
C ILE A 306 -14.84 -2.37 0.11
N LYS A 307 -14.51 -2.09 -1.16
CA LYS A 307 -13.11 -1.97 -1.63
C LYS A 307 -12.33 -0.89 -0.87
N ARG A 308 -12.99 0.20 -0.48
CA ARG A 308 -12.39 1.31 0.27
C ARG A 308 -12.09 0.91 1.72
N ASP A 309 -13.07 0.33 2.42
CA ASP A 309 -13.01 0.15 3.88
C ASP A 309 -12.44 -1.23 4.31
N ILE A 310 -12.33 -2.20 3.39
CA ILE A 310 -11.84 -3.56 3.70
C ILE A 310 -10.41 -3.57 4.28
N PHE A 311 -9.53 -2.66 3.86
CA PHE A 311 -8.15 -2.64 4.35
C PHE A 311 -8.01 -2.09 5.76
N ASP A 312 -8.85 -1.14 6.17
CA ASP A 312 -8.92 -0.66 7.55
C ASP A 312 -9.47 -1.76 8.48
N MET A 313 -10.51 -2.47 8.04
CA MET A 313 -11.06 -3.63 8.75
C MET A 313 -10.03 -4.78 8.88
N LEU A 314 -9.29 -5.10 7.81
CA LEU A 314 -8.20 -6.08 7.87
C LEU A 314 -7.03 -5.61 8.75
N GLN A 315 -6.75 -4.30 8.81
CA GLN A 315 -5.79 -3.73 9.76
C GLN A 315 -6.30 -3.82 11.21
N GLN A 316 -7.59 -3.64 11.46
CA GLN A 316 -8.20 -3.88 12.77
C GLN A 316 -8.04 -5.36 13.18
N ILE A 317 -8.44 -6.30 12.31
CA ILE A 317 -8.34 -7.75 12.57
C ILE A 317 -6.89 -8.18 12.80
N THR A 318 -5.94 -7.83 11.92
CA THR A 318 -4.54 -8.26 12.07
C THR A 318 -3.82 -7.67 13.28
N ASN A 319 -4.38 -6.63 13.92
CA ASN A 319 -3.86 -6.04 15.16
C ASN A 319 -4.60 -6.50 16.44
N MET A 320 -5.70 -7.25 16.33
CA MET A 320 -6.43 -7.78 17.49
C MET A 320 -5.71 -8.95 18.17
N LYS A 321 -5.60 -8.89 19.50
CA LYS A 321 -5.02 -10.00 20.32
C LYS A 321 -5.79 -11.31 20.18
N SER A 322 -7.09 -11.23 19.87
CA SER A 322 -7.97 -12.38 19.64
C SER A 322 -7.91 -12.93 18.21
N THR A 323 -6.96 -12.48 17.39
CA THR A 323 -6.70 -13.02 16.05
C THR A 323 -5.65 -14.14 16.11
N ILE A 324 -6.02 -15.32 15.61
CA ILE A 324 -5.25 -16.57 15.72
C ILE A 324 -5.19 -17.22 14.33
N ARG A 325 -4.08 -17.90 13.98
CA ARG A 325 -4.04 -18.77 12.79
C ARG A 325 -4.76 -20.10 13.07
N TYR A 326 -5.41 -20.65 12.05
CA TYR A 326 -6.14 -21.91 12.12
C TYR A 326 -5.31 -23.09 12.66
N ASP A 327 -4.07 -23.25 12.20
CA ASP A 327 -3.14 -24.29 12.66
C ASP A 327 -2.71 -24.06 14.11
N THR A 328 -2.40 -22.81 14.45
CA THR A 328 -1.94 -22.37 15.77
C THR A 328 -2.99 -22.58 16.85
N PHE A 329 -4.28 -22.49 16.51
CA PHE A 329 -5.39 -22.74 17.43
C PHE A 329 -5.33 -24.17 18.01
N PHE A 330 -5.25 -25.21 17.17
CA PHE A 330 -5.16 -26.60 17.66
C PHE A 330 -3.82 -26.95 18.33
N GLN A 331 -2.79 -26.12 18.15
CA GLN A 331 -1.47 -26.30 18.79
C GLN A 331 -1.37 -25.62 20.16
N LYS A 332 -2.03 -24.46 20.34
CA LYS A 332 -1.88 -23.62 21.55
C LYS A 332 -3.10 -23.61 22.46
N ILE A 333 -4.28 -23.94 21.96
CA ILE A 333 -5.45 -24.15 22.81
C ILE A 333 -5.43 -25.60 23.26
N THR A 334 -5.20 -25.84 24.55
CA THR A 334 -5.30 -27.19 25.16
C THR A 334 -6.36 -27.21 26.27
N SER A 335 -6.61 -26.05 26.86
CA SER A 335 -7.54 -25.79 27.96
C SER A 335 -8.49 -24.62 27.63
N LEU A 336 -9.48 -24.41 28.51
CA LEU A 336 -10.37 -23.25 28.42
C LEU A 336 -9.60 -21.94 28.71
N ASP A 337 -8.69 -21.97 29.67
CA ASP A 337 -7.85 -20.85 30.08
C ASP A 337 -6.94 -20.36 28.95
N ASP A 338 -6.39 -21.27 28.13
CA ASP A 338 -5.63 -20.90 26.92
C ASP A 338 -6.50 -20.06 25.97
N LEU A 339 -7.74 -20.49 25.73
CA LEU A 339 -8.67 -19.79 24.84
C LEU A 339 -9.08 -18.42 25.41
N VAL A 340 -9.28 -18.34 26.72
CA VAL A 340 -9.56 -17.07 27.42
C VAL A 340 -8.34 -16.13 27.40
N HIS A 341 -7.10 -16.64 27.34
CA HIS A 341 -5.93 -15.78 27.19
C HIS A 341 -5.88 -15.01 25.86
N PHE A 342 -6.59 -15.44 24.80
CA PHE A 342 -6.72 -14.66 23.56
C PHE A 342 -7.78 -13.55 23.65
N ILE A 343 -8.70 -13.62 24.63
CA ILE A 343 -9.69 -12.56 24.88
C ILE A 343 -8.95 -11.31 25.44
N PRO A 344 -9.18 -10.09 24.92
CA PRO A 344 -8.47 -8.91 25.41
C PRO A 344 -8.83 -8.54 26.86
N GLN A 345 -7.82 -8.54 27.73
CA GLN A 345 -7.94 -7.98 29.08
C GLN A 345 -8.01 -6.44 29.03
N LYS A 346 -8.73 -5.82 29.98
CA LYS A 346 -8.85 -4.35 30.08
C LYS A 346 -7.47 -3.70 30.26
N ILE A 347 -6.99 -3.02 29.22
CA ILE A 347 -5.77 -2.21 29.25
C ILE A 347 -6.00 -0.97 30.14
N LYS A 348 -5.04 -0.62 31.00
CA LYS A 348 -5.07 0.64 31.77
C LYS A 348 -4.67 1.83 30.88
N LEU A 349 -5.50 2.88 30.86
CA LEU A 349 -5.44 3.95 29.86
C LEU A 349 -4.26 4.94 29.98
N GLU A 350 -3.39 4.85 30.98
CA GLU A 350 -2.51 5.98 31.34
C GLU A 350 -1.47 6.36 30.28
N GLN A 351 -1.01 5.42 29.44
CA GLN A 351 -0.12 5.72 28.30
C GLN A 351 -0.84 6.32 27.08
N ILE A 352 -2.17 6.32 27.03
CA ILE A 352 -2.95 6.69 25.83
C ILE A 352 -3.08 8.21 25.65
N ARG A 353 -3.11 8.98 26.75
CA ARG A 353 -3.49 10.41 26.76
C ARG A 353 -2.69 11.31 25.82
N ILE A 354 -1.40 11.07 25.64
CA ILE A 354 -0.55 11.89 24.74
C ILE A 354 -0.96 11.67 23.28
N PHE A 355 -1.21 10.42 22.90
CA PHE A 355 -1.64 10.08 21.54
C PHE A 355 -3.07 10.52 21.25
N GLU A 356 -3.98 10.43 22.24
CA GLU A 356 -5.34 10.98 22.12
C GLU A 356 -5.33 12.50 21.87
N ASN A 357 -4.51 13.28 22.57
CA ASN A 357 -4.44 14.73 22.35
C ASN A 357 -4.05 15.08 20.90
N ILE A 358 -3.05 14.39 20.33
CA ILE A 358 -2.60 14.58 18.94
C ILE A 358 -3.66 14.07 17.95
N TYR A 359 -4.26 12.92 18.21
CA TYR A 359 -5.32 12.35 17.38
C TYR A 359 -6.56 13.27 17.31
N HIS A 360 -6.91 13.93 18.43
CA HIS A 360 -8.04 14.86 18.51
C HIS A 360 -7.71 16.28 18.01
N SER A 361 -6.44 16.72 18.01
CA SER A 361 -6.05 18.01 17.41
C SER A 361 -6.16 17.99 15.88
N ILE A 362 -5.85 16.87 15.25
CA ILE A 362 -5.96 16.67 13.80
C ILE A 362 -7.44 16.50 13.41
N GLN A 363 -8.07 17.60 12.98
CA GLN A 363 -9.44 17.60 12.46
C GLN A 363 -9.42 17.36 10.95
N VAL A 364 -10.07 16.29 10.50
CA VAL A 364 -10.23 15.95 9.07
C VAL A 364 -11.68 16.25 8.65
N PRO A 365 -11.91 17.24 7.76
CA PRO A 365 -13.23 17.55 7.18
C PRO A 365 -13.75 16.50 6.19
N SER A 366 -14.63 16.89 5.27
CA SER A 366 -15.12 16.00 4.21
C SER A 366 -14.07 15.79 3.12
N ASN A 367 -13.97 14.56 2.62
CA ASN A 367 -13.05 14.18 1.54
C ASN A 367 -13.39 14.82 0.19
N ASN A 368 -14.64 15.25 -0.04
CA ASN A 368 -15.11 15.75 -1.34
C ASN A 368 -16.15 16.88 -1.29
N ASN A 369 -16.58 17.39 -0.14
CA ASN A 369 -17.54 18.50 -0.09
C ASN A 369 -16.83 19.87 -0.21
N PRO A 370 -17.05 20.64 -1.30
CA PRO A 370 -16.36 21.92 -1.53
C PRO A 370 -16.67 23.01 -0.49
N GLU A 371 -17.83 22.94 0.18
CA GLU A 371 -18.24 23.85 1.27
C GLU A 371 -17.63 23.45 2.62
N LYS A 372 -17.07 22.24 2.73
CA LYS A 372 -16.40 21.72 3.94
C LYS A 372 -15.07 21.04 3.58
N PRO A 373 -14.16 21.74 2.87
CA PRO A 373 -12.96 21.14 2.30
C PRO A 373 -11.93 20.80 3.38
N GLU A 374 -11.03 19.87 3.07
CA GLU A 374 -10.04 19.39 4.03
C GLU A 374 -8.89 20.36 4.30
N PHE A 375 -8.63 21.30 3.39
CA PHE A 375 -7.40 22.10 3.33
C PHE A 375 -7.70 23.58 3.01
N PRO A 376 -6.89 24.55 3.48
CA PRO A 376 -5.85 24.44 4.52
C PRO A 376 -6.42 23.97 5.87
N PRO A 377 -5.67 23.20 6.68
CA PRO A 377 -6.26 22.35 7.71
C PRO A 377 -6.67 23.05 9.01
N LYS A 378 -7.73 22.53 9.64
CA LYS A 378 -8.20 22.94 10.97
C LYS A 378 -7.38 22.32 12.11
N PRO A 379 -7.35 22.92 13.31
CA PRO A 379 -8.03 24.18 13.69
C PRO A 379 -7.29 25.46 13.25
N TYR A 380 -6.03 25.34 12.86
CA TYR A 380 -5.08 26.46 12.77
C TYR A 380 -5.29 27.38 11.56
N TYR A 381 -5.71 26.82 10.43
CA TYR A 381 -6.06 27.56 9.21
C TYR A 381 -7.58 27.50 8.96
N ILE A 382 -8.04 28.33 8.01
CA ILE A 382 -9.43 28.32 7.53
C ILE A 382 -9.46 27.50 6.22
N PRO A 383 -10.11 26.32 6.18
CA PRO A 383 -10.29 25.56 4.96
C PRO A 383 -11.18 26.33 3.98
N LYS A 384 -10.86 26.25 2.68
CA LYS A 384 -11.61 26.90 1.60
C LYS A 384 -11.29 26.22 0.27
N PHE A 385 -12.23 26.26 -0.66
CA PHE A 385 -12.06 25.75 -2.01
C PHE A 385 -12.41 26.88 -3.01
N PRO A 386 -11.49 27.31 -3.89
CA PRO A 386 -10.09 26.89 -4.01
C PRO A 386 -9.21 27.33 -2.81
N ALA A 387 -8.23 26.50 -2.46
CA ALA A 387 -7.29 26.77 -1.36
C ALA A 387 -6.27 27.87 -1.70
N SER A 388 -5.82 27.94 -2.95
CA SER A 388 -4.89 28.97 -3.44
C SER A 388 -5.56 29.88 -4.47
N LYS A 389 -4.98 31.06 -4.72
CA LYS A 389 -5.51 32.00 -5.72
C LYS A 389 -5.29 31.51 -7.15
N THR A 390 -6.18 31.92 -8.05
CA THR A 390 -5.87 32.04 -9.48
C THR A 390 -5.87 33.53 -9.81
N ILE A 391 -4.84 34.02 -10.50
CA ILE A 391 -4.71 35.44 -10.91
C ILE A 391 -4.49 35.55 -12.41
N GLU A 392 -4.85 36.68 -13.02
CA GLU A 392 -4.52 36.99 -14.42
C GLU A 392 -3.09 37.55 -14.51
N ILE A 393 -2.32 37.14 -15.52
CA ILE A 393 -0.95 37.59 -15.75
C ILE A 393 -0.74 38.03 -17.20
N LYS A 394 0.08 39.07 -17.41
CA LYS A 394 0.39 39.63 -18.73
C LYS A 394 1.58 38.89 -19.33
N ILE A 395 1.36 38.14 -20.40
CA ILE A 395 2.39 37.47 -21.19
C ILE A 395 2.45 38.10 -22.59
N PRO A 396 3.65 38.46 -23.11
CA PRO A 396 3.78 39.02 -24.46
C PRO A 396 3.10 38.16 -25.53
N GLY A 397 2.20 38.81 -26.29
CA GLY A 397 1.49 38.19 -27.41
C GLY A 397 0.27 37.33 -27.05
N PHE A 398 -0.08 37.14 -25.78
CA PHE A 398 -1.27 36.39 -25.34
C PHE A 398 -2.27 37.29 -24.60
N LYS A 399 -3.57 36.98 -24.69
CA LYS A 399 -4.64 37.83 -24.11
C LYS A 399 -5.31 37.29 -22.85
N ASN A 400 -5.21 36.00 -22.57
CA ASN A 400 -6.00 35.35 -21.52
C ASN A 400 -5.13 34.27 -20.86
N VAL A 401 -4.21 34.72 -20.00
CA VAL A 401 -3.31 33.83 -19.25
C VAL A 401 -3.58 33.96 -17.76
N LEU A 402 -3.97 32.84 -17.17
CA LEU A 402 -4.17 32.69 -15.74
C LEU A 402 -2.96 32.00 -15.11
N LEU A 403 -2.67 32.34 -13.87
CA LEU A 403 -1.68 31.69 -13.01
C LEU A 403 -2.38 31.09 -11.80
N LYS A 404 -2.31 29.77 -11.64
CA LYS A 404 -2.66 29.08 -10.40
C LYS A 404 -1.49 29.25 -9.42
N ASP A 405 -1.70 29.98 -8.33
CA ASP A 405 -0.61 30.49 -7.48
C ASP A 405 -0.53 29.79 -6.12
N GLU A 406 0.14 28.65 -6.09
CA GLU A 406 0.37 27.86 -4.87
C GLU A 406 1.39 28.51 -3.91
N SER A 407 1.99 29.67 -4.27
CA SER A 407 2.77 30.48 -3.32
C SER A 407 1.92 31.03 -2.15
N THR A 408 0.59 31.01 -2.30
CA THR A 408 -0.37 31.46 -1.28
C THR A 408 -0.71 30.40 -0.21
N ASN A 409 -0.11 29.20 -0.26
CA ASN A 409 -0.27 28.14 0.74
C ASN A 409 0.57 28.39 2.02
N PRO A 410 0.33 27.67 3.15
CA PRO A 410 1.01 27.89 4.43
C PRO A 410 2.54 27.95 4.41
N THR A 411 3.25 27.00 3.78
CA THR A 411 4.71 27.06 3.59
C THR A 411 5.14 27.67 2.25
N GLY A 412 4.17 28.20 1.48
CA GLY A 412 4.39 28.86 0.21
C GLY A 412 4.50 27.90 -0.99
N THR A 413 4.02 26.66 -0.88
CA THR A 413 4.14 25.69 -1.99
C THR A 413 2.98 24.70 -2.05
N HIS A 414 2.73 24.14 -3.24
CA HIS A 414 1.79 23.02 -3.42
C HIS A 414 2.07 21.81 -2.52
N LYS A 415 3.33 21.64 -2.05
CA LYS A 415 3.71 20.53 -1.15
C LYS A 415 2.97 20.52 0.18
N ASP A 416 2.40 21.65 0.64
CA ASP A 416 1.52 21.68 1.81
C ASP A 416 0.32 20.72 1.69
N ARG A 417 -0.18 20.51 0.46
CA ARG A 417 -1.30 19.59 0.20
C ARG A 417 -0.87 18.12 0.33
N PHE A 418 0.37 17.78 -0.03
CA PHE A 418 0.95 16.46 0.23
C PHE A 418 1.21 16.27 1.73
N ALA A 419 1.84 17.26 2.37
CA ALA A 419 2.10 17.25 3.81
C ALA A 419 0.81 17.02 4.63
N TRP A 420 -0.32 17.58 4.22
CA TRP A 420 -1.61 17.33 4.87
C TRP A 420 -2.07 15.87 4.73
N LYS A 421 -1.93 15.26 3.54
CA LYS A 421 -2.22 13.83 3.36
C LYS A 421 -1.25 12.93 4.16
N VAL A 422 -0.02 13.37 4.44
CA VAL A 422 0.90 12.70 5.40
C VAL A 422 0.34 12.76 6.82
N VAL A 423 -0.13 13.94 7.28
CA VAL A 423 -0.73 14.11 8.62
C VAL A 423 -2.03 13.28 8.78
N ILE A 424 -2.88 13.20 7.75
CA ILE A 424 -4.09 12.35 7.77
C ILE A 424 -3.70 10.87 7.94
N LYS A 425 -2.72 10.39 7.16
CA LYS A 425 -2.25 8.98 7.26
C LYS A 425 -1.54 8.70 8.58
N TYR A 426 -0.87 9.70 9.14
CA TYR A 426 -0.32 9.64 10.49
C TYR A 426 -1.39 9.58 11.59
N LYS A 427 -2.54 10.27 11.42
CA LYS A 427 -3.68 10.13 12.33
C LYS A 427 -4.25 8.71 12.32
N ALA A 428 -4.45 8.11 11.14
CA ALA A 428 -4.92 6.73 11.02
C ALA A 428 -3.92 5.73 11.63
N LEU A 429 -2.62 5.99 11.47
CA LEU A 429 -1.56 5.25 12.15
C LEU A 429 -1.71 5.33 13.68
N LEU A 430 -1.82 6.53 14.27
CA LEU A 430 -2.03 6.72 15.72
C LEU A 430 -3.26 5.94 16.24
N GLU A 431 -4.35 5.91 15.48
CA GLU A 431 -5.56 5.16 15.81
C GLU A 431 -5.29 3.64 15.89
N SER A 432 -4.64 3.09 14.86
CA SER A 432 -4.25 1.66 14.85
C SER A 432 -3.22 1.28 15.93
N LEU A 433 -2.53 2.27 16.50
CA LEU A 433 -1.55 2.11 17.57
C LEU A 433 -2.13 2.33 18.97
N LYS A 434 -3.36 2.86 19.10
CA LYS A 434 -4.03 3.16 20.40
C LYS A 434 -4.05 1.97 21.38
N TYR A 435 -4.09 0.76 20.86
CA TYR A 435 -4.17 -0.50 21.62
C TYR A 435 -2.81 -1.21 21.79
N LYS A 436 -1.72 -0.66 21.26
CA LYS A 436 -0.36 -1.23 21.35
C LYS A 436 0.46 -0.54 22.43
N LYS A 437 1.16 -1.32 23.25
CA LYS A 437 2.17 -0.80 24.19
C LYS A 437 3.44 -0.43 23.44
N LEU A 438 3.48 0.75 22.82
CA LEU A 438 4.67 1.31 22.20
C LEU A 438 5.47 2.17 23.19
N GLU A 439 6.80 2.11 23.07
CA GLU A 439 7.73 3.00 23.80
C GLU A 439 8.02 4.29 23.02
N LYS A 440 7.88 4.27 21.70
CA LYS A 440 8.13 5.40 20.79
C LYS A 440 7.15 5.36 19.62
N LEU A 441 6.89 6.53 19.02
CA LEU A 441 6.11 6.64 17.78
C LEU A 441 6.96 6.26 16.55
N PRO A 442 6.38 5.64 15.50
CA PRO A 442 7.08 5.36 14.26
C PRO A 442 7.63 6.63 13.61
N GLN A 443 8.92 6.64 13.30
CA GLN A 443 9.55 7.76 12.60
C GLN A 443 9.36 7.63 11.09
N ILE A 444 9.39 8.76 10.38
CA ILE A 444 9.14 8.84 8.94
C ILE A 444 10.41 9.25 8.20
N SER A 445 10.65 8.66 7.03
CA SER A 445 11.75 8.98 6.14
C SER A 445 11.29 9.39 4.75
N ILE A 446 12.05 10.27 4.10
CA ILE A 446 11.75 10.80 2.77
C ILE A 446 13.04 11.24 2.06
N ILE A 447 13.17 11.02 0.75
CA ILE A 447 14.14 11.74 -0.09
C ILE A 447 13.56 13.11 -0.45
N SER A 448 14.27 14.21 -0.17
CA SER A 448 13.74 15.55 -0.52
C SER A 448 14.81 16.62 -0.75
N SER A 449 14.62 17.43 -1.79
CA SER A 449 15.31 18.71 -2.05
C SER A 449 14.73 19.89 -1.23
N GLY A 450 14.30 19.60 0.01
CA GLY A 450 13.77 20.59 0.96
C GLY A 450 12.26 20.82 0.90
N GLY A 451 11.71 21.21 -0.26
CA GLY A 451 10.35 21.76 -0.35
C GLY A 451 9.20 20.86 0.17
N ALA A 452 9.33 19.53 0.06
CA ALA A 452 8.36 18.61 0.66
C ALA A 452 8.64 18.36 2.15
N ALA A 453 9.91 18.19 2.53
CA ALA A 453 10.31 17.98 3.91
C ALA A 453 9.91 19.14 4.83
N THR A 454 10.19 20.39 4.41
CA THR A 454 9.80 21.60 5.15
C THR A 454 8.29 21.70 5.34
N ALA A 455 7.48 21.37 4.32
CA ALA A 455 6.03 21.37 4.43
C ALA A 455 5.51 20.31 5.43
N ILE A 456 6.08 19.10 5.40
CA ILE A 456 5.71 18.00 6.32
C ILE A 456 6.09 18.35 7.76
N GLN A 457 7.35 18.74 8.01
CA GLN A 457 7.80 19.06 9.36
C GLN A 457 7.11 20.31 9.91
N ASN A 458 6.79 21.30 9.07
CA ASN A 458 5.97 22.44 9.49
C ASN A 458 4.59 21.99 10.00
N LEU A 459 3.89 21.09 9.29
CA LEU A 459 2.62 20.58 9.77
C LEU A 459 2.77 19.68 11.01
N PHE A 460 3.83 18.88 11.13
CA PHE A 460 4.11 18.13 12.37
C PHE A 460 4.27 19.08 13.57
N ASN A 461 5.01 20.18 13.39
CA ASN A 461 5.19 21.20 14.42
C ASN A 461 3.88 21.94 14.76
N VAL A 462 3.01 22.17 13.76
CA VAL A 462 1.71 22.83 13.94
C VAL A 462 0.72 21.95 14.71
N PHE A 463 0.70 20.64 14.46
CA PHE A 463 -0.16 19.67 15.16
C PHE A 463 0.46 19.07 16.44
N ASP A 464 1.62 19.59 16.87
CA ASP A 464 2.42 19.09 18.00
C ASP A 464 2.73 17.57 17.93
N ILE A 465 2.95 17.05 16.72
CA ILE A 465 3.37 15.67 16.45
C ILE A 465 4.86 15.52 16.82
N PRO A 466 5.24 14.70 17.83
CA PRO A 466 6.62 14.61 18.31
C PRO A 466 7.43 13.60 17.48
N VAL A 467 7.57 13.89 16.18
CA VAL A 467 8.40 13.15 15.22
C VAL A 467 9.30 14.14 14.49
N SER A 468 10.59 13.80 14.40
CA SER A 468 11.50 14.47 13.46
C SER A 468 11.47 13.70 12.15
N LEU A 469 11.18 14.41 11.06
CA LEU A 469 11.24 13.86 9.72
C LEU A 469 12.70 13.58 9.35
N LYS A 470 13.03 12.32 9.08
CA LYS A 470 14.37 11.88 8.72
C LYS A 470 14.56 12.02 7.20
N VAL A 471 15.15 13.13 6.77
CA VAL A 471 15.29 13.48 5.35
C VAL A 471 16.60 12.94 4.81
N LEU A 472 16.53 12.11 3.78
CA LEU A 472 17.67 11.73 2.96
C LEU A 472 17.83 12.77 1.84
N ILE A 473 19.03 13.32 1.68
CA ILE A 473 19.29 14.39 0.71
C ILE A 473 20.59 14.12 -0.06
N ASP A 474 20.70 14.70 -1.25
CA ASP A 474 21.95 14.65 -1.99
C ASP A 474 23.00 15.53 -1.30
N LYS A 475 24.18 14.95 -1.08
CA LYS A 475 25.35 15.59 -0.43
C LYS A 475 25.74 16.95 -1.02
N ASN A 476 25.49 17.15 -2.32
CA ASN A 476 25.87 18.36 -3.05
C ASN A 476 24.82 19.49 -2.90
N THR A 477 23.71 19.26 -2.18
CA THR A 477 22.71 20.30 -1.89
C THR A 477 23.33 21.39 -1.00
N SER A 478 22.93 22.65 -1.18
CA SER A 478 23.50 23.76 -0.40
C SER A 478 23.17 23.68 1.10
N ASP A 479 24.15 24.05 1.93
CA ASP A 479 24.02 23.97 3.39
C ASP A 479 22.95 24.93 3.95
N ASP A 480 22.62 26.02 3.22
CA ASP A 480 21.46 26.87 3.53
C ASP A 480 20.14 26.08 3.54
N ILE A 481 19.95 25.15 2.59
CA ILE A 481 18.75 24.31 2.48
C ILE A 481 18.76 23.26 3.60
N LYS A 482 19.92 22.64 3.88
CA LYS A 482 20.10 21.67 4.97
C LYS A 482 19.77 22.32 6.32
N GLY A 483 20.46 23.41 6.66
CA GLY A 483 20.29 24.13 7.92
C GLY A 483 18.89 24.73 8.10
N SER A 484 18.22 25.15 7.02
CA SER A 484 16.81 25.59 7.08
C SER A 484 15.87 24.44 7.46
N MET A 485 16.11 23.22 6.96
CA MET A 485 15.34 22.04 7.37
C MET A 485 15.65 21.59 8.81
N GLU A 486 16.92 21.58 9.22
CA GLU A 486 17.30 21.27 10.61
C GLU A 486 16.66 22.24 11.59
N LYS A 487 16.64 23.54 11.24
CA LYS A 487 16.06 24.62 12.04
C LYS A 487 14.54 24.52 12.20
N ILE A 488 13.83 23.87 11.27
CA ILE A 488 12.41 23.53 11.45
C ILE A 488 12.20 22.15 12.10
N GLY A 489 13.26 21.38 12.38
CA GLY A 489 13.22 20.15 13.16
C GLY A 489 13.33 18.84 12.37
N CYS A 490 13.73 18.88 11.09
CA CYS A 490 14.12 17.67 10.36
C CYS A 490 15.45 17.11 10.89
N THR A 491 15.66 15.80 10.76
CA THR A 491 16.98 15.17 10.91
C THR A 491 17.53 14.88 9.51
N ILE A 492 18.70 15.42 9.17
CA ILE A 492 19.27 15.30 7.83
C ILE A 492 20.25 14.11 7.76
N TYR A 493 20.16 13.38 6.65
CA TYR A 493 21.06 12.30 6.27
C TYR A 493 21.54 12.56 4.84
N GLU A 494 22.85 12.50 4.60
CA GLU A 494 23.43 12.79 3.27
C GLU A 494 23.88 11.51 2.57
N THR A 495 23.64 11.43 1.26
CA THR A 495 24.21 10.41 0.38
C THR A 495 24.40 10.96 -1.03
N ASP A 496 24.93 10.16 -1.95
CA ASP A 496 24.98 10.49 -3.37
C ASP A 496 23.78 9.85 -4.07
N LEU A 497 22.78 10.67 -4.41
CA LEU A 497 21.54 10.20 -5.04
C LEU A 497 21.72 9.87 -6.53
N GLY A 498 22.89 10.21 -7.12
CA GLY A 498 23.24 9.85 -8.50
C GLY A 498 23.78 8.42 -8.66
N LEU A 499 24.28 7.78 -7.59
CA LEU A 499 24.94 6.47 -7.70
C LEU A 499 24.00 5.30 -8.02
N LYS A 500 22.79 5.30 -7.45
CA LYS A 500 21.78 4.26 -7.71
C LYS A 500 20.37 4.73 -7.34
N LEU A 501 19.37 4.17 -8.00
CA LEU A 501 17.99 4.21 -7.52
C LEU A 501 17.91 3.50 -6.15
N LEU A 502 17.43 4.22 -5.14
CA LEU A 502 17.28 3.71 -3.77
C LEU A 502 15.90 3.08 -3.59
N LYS A 503 15.85 1.91 -2.93
CA LYS A 503 14.57 1.30 -2.52
C LYS A 503 14.10 1.84 -1.15
N PRO A 504 12.83 1.69 -0.77
CA PRO A 504 12.36 2.02 0.59
C PRO A 504 13.22 1.40 1.70
N GLU A 505 13.76 0.19 1.50
CA GLU A 505 14.67 -0.47 2.43
C GLU A 505 16.04 0.21 2.51
N ASP A 506 16.59 0.67 1.37
CA ASP A 506 17.82 1.47 1.34
C ASP A 506 17.60 2.79 2.09
N ILE A 507 16.52 3.50 1.77
CA ILE A 507 16.21 4.82 2.34
C ILE A 507 16.11 4.70 3.87
N LYS A 508 15.32 3.73 4.36
CA LYS A 508 15.19 3.44 5.80
C LYS A 508 16.48 2.93 6.45
N GLN A 509 17.42 2.38 5.69
CA GLN A 509 18.75 2.05 6.21
C GLN A 509 19.63 3.30 6.33
N TYR A 510 19.70 4.14 5.29
CA TYR A 510 20.49 5.38 5.29
C TYR A 510 19.99 6.42 6.29
N THR A 511 18.69 6.45 6.56
CA THR A 511 18.07 7.37 7.55
C THR A 511 18.01 6.82 8.97
N GLU A 512 18.61 5.66 9.25
CA GLU A 512 18.52 4.97 10.54
C GLU A 512 17.07 4.80 11.02
N ASN A 513 16.22 4.25 10.15
CA ASN A 513 14.77 4.14 10.36
C ASN A 513 14.20 2.78 9.94
N LYS A 514 14.94 1.69 10.18
CA LYS A 514 14.64 0.33 9.69
C LYS A 514 13.18 -0.09 9.93
N ASP A 515 12.67 0.13 11.13
CA ASP A 515 11.32 -0.25 11.58
C ASP A 515 10.25 0.83 11.33
N GLY A 516 10.65 1.97 10.76
CA GLY A 516 9.75 3.07 10.42
C GLY A 516 9.19 3.01 8.99
N ILE A 517 8.70 4.15 8.54
CA ILE A 517 7.96 4.32 7.28
C ILE A 517 8.77 5.19 6.32
N ASP A 518 8.96 4.74 5.08
CA ASP A 518 9.37 5.61 3.97
C ASP A 518 8.13 6.21 3.29
N ILE A 519 8.19 7.47 2.90
CA ILE A 519 7.14 8.18 2.16
C ILE A 519 7.68 8.86 0.89
N THR A 520 8.86 8.45 0.41
CA THR A 520 9.49 8.96 -0.82
C THR A 520 8.66 8.66 -2.06
N TYR A 521 8.16 7.43 -2.14
CA TYR A 521 7.40 6.94 -3.29
C TYR A 521 5.89 7.04 -3.02
N ARG A 522 5.14 7.55 -4.01
CA ARG A 522 3.70 7.78 -3.88
C ARG A 522 2.96 6.48 -3.56
N GLU A 523 3.40 5.37 -4.15
CA GLU A 523 2.85 4.03 -4.04
C GLU A 523 2.83 3.53 -2.59
N THR A 524 3.85 3.88 -1.79
CA THR A 524 3.93 3.52 -0.37
C THR A 524 2.84 4.21 0.48
N MET A 525 2.36 5.36 0.02
CA MET A 525 1.36 6.18 0.73
C MET A 525 -0.04 6.06 0.14
N ASP A 526 -0.19 6.13 -1.18
CA ASP A 526 -1.44 6.21 -1.93
C ASP A 526 -1.51 5.11 -3.01
N PRO A 527 -1.48 3.81 -2.65
CA PRO A 527 -1.33 2.69 -3.60
C PRO A 527 -2.50 2.54 -4.59
N ASN A 528 -3.66 3.13 -4.29
CA ASN A 528 -4.80 3.17 -5.21
C ASN A 528 -4.81 4.41 -6.12
N LEU A 529 -3.92 5.39 -5.89
CA LEU A 529 -3.85 6.70 -6.54
C LEU A 529 -5.07 7.62 -6.30
N ASP A 530 -5.89 7.34 -5.29
CA ASP A 530 -7.20 7.98 -5.06
C ASP A 530 -7.13 9.44 -4.54
N ASN A 531 -6.07 9.84 -3.82
CA ASN A 531 -6.14 10.99 -2.90
C ASN A 531 -5.00 12.04 -3.01
N TYR A 532 -3.99 11.90 -3.86
CA TYR A 532 -2.78 12.73 -3.81
C TYR A 532 -2.83 13.95 -4.76
N TYR A 533 -2.97 15.17 -4.23
CA TYR A 533 -3.27 16.40 -5.00
C TYR A 533 -4.63 16.40 -5.73
N ASP A 534 -5.57 15.55 -5.32
CA ASP A 534 -6.94 15.52 -5.83
C ASP A 534 -7.63 16.89 -5.80
N TRP A 535 -7.64 17.57 -4.65
CA TRP A 535 -8.23 18.91 -4.51
C TRP A 535 -7.61 19.96 -5.45
N LEU A 536 -6.28 19.97 -5.60
CA LEU A 536 -5.59 20.88 -6.53
C LEU A 536 -5.95 20.57 -7.98
N SER A 537 -6.13 19.30 -8.31
CA SER A 537 -6.54 18.86 -9.64
C SER A 537 -7.91 19.46 -10.00
N TYR A 538 -8.90 19.37 -9.10
CA TYR A 538 -10.20 20.04 -9.32
C TYR A 538 -10.07 21.57 -9.40
N GLU A 539 -9.26 22.21 -8.55
CA GLU A 539 -9.03 23.67 -8.62
C GLU A 539 -8.42 24.12 -9.96
N ILE A 540 -7.63 23.26 -10.61
CA ILE A 540 -7.03 23.48 -11.94
C ILE A 540 -8.06 23.24 -13.06
N LEU A 541 -8.77 22.10 -13.04
CA LEU A 541 -9.75 21.75 -14.08
C LEU A 541 -10.95 22.71 -14.10
N ASN A 542 -11.37 23.20 -12.94
CA ASN A 542 -12.44 24.20 -12.80
C ASN A 542 -12.08 25.58 -13.38
N GLN A 543 -10.80 25.84 -13.74
CA GLN A 543 -10.46 27.05 -14.50
C GLN A 543 -10.92 26.98 -15.96
N GLN A 544 -11.34 25.82 -16.47
CA GLN A 544 -11.84 25.63 -17.83
C GLN A 544 -10.87 26.19 -18.90
N ALA A 545 -9.58 25.91 -18.76
CA ALA A 545 -8.55 26.31 -19.73
C ALA A 545 -8.62 25.50 -21.03
N ASP A 546 -8.10 26.07 -22.12
CA ASP A 546 -7.83 25.36 -23.38
C ASP A 546 -6.43 24.71 -23.36
N TYR A 547 -5.47 25.38 -22.70
CA TYR A 547 -4.08 24.93 -22.58
C TYR A 547 -3.64 25.09 -21.12
N CYS A 548 -3.09 24.03 -20.51
CA CYS A 548 -2.62 24.05 -19.11
C CYS A 548 -1.15 23.61 -19.02
N PHE A 549 -0.29 24.48 -18.51
CA PHE A 549 1.16 24.27 -18.38
C PHE A 549 1.56 24.05 -16.93
N ILE A 550 2.18 22.91 -16.65
CA ILE A 550 2.37 22.36 -15.31
C ILE A 550 3.84 21.91 -15.13
N PRO A 551 4.58 22.37 -14.11
CA PRO A 551 5.91 21.86 -13.81
C PRO A 551 5.93 20.36 -13.50
N PHE A 552 6.94 19.66 -14.02
CA PHE A 552 7.05 18.19 -13.97
C PHE A 552 8.46 17.75 -13.54
N GLY A 553 8.55 17.22 -12.32
CA GLY A 553 9.72 16.49 -11.79
C GLY A 553 9.42 15.00 -11.70
N THR A 554 9.10 14.51 -10.49
CA THR A 554 8.58 13.13 -10.23
C THR A 554 7.26 12.80 -10.94
N GLY A 555 6.60 13.79 -11.55
CA GLY A 555 5.36 13.65 -12.30
C GLY A 555 4.07 13.71 -11.47
N ASP A 556 4.12 13.50 -10.15
CA ASP A 556 2.94 13.28 -9.30
C ASP A 556 1.75 14.23 -9.54
N LEU A 557 2.02 15.54 -9.61
CA LEU A 557 1.00 16.57 -9.77
C LEU A 557 0.33 16.47 -11.15
N PHE A 558 1.13 16.38 -12.21
CA PHE A 558 0.65 16.26 -13.58
C PHE A 558 -0.14 14.97 -13.79
N ILE A 559 0.39 13.85 -13.32
CA ILE A 559 -0.25 12.54 -13.44
C ILE A 559 -1.52 12.47 -12.58
N ASN A 560 -1.58 13.13 -11.42
CA ASN A 560 -2.84 13.21 -10.70
C ASN A 560 -3.89 14.07 -11.40
N ILE A 561 -3.51 15.19 -12.02
CA ILE A 561 -4.43 16.00 -12.84
C ILE A 561 -5.01 15.11 -13.95
N LEU A 562 -4.18 14.32 -14.64
CA LEU A 562 -4.61 13.37 -15.67
C LEU A 562 -5.47 12.21 -15.12
N ASN A 563 -5.20 11.70 -13.91
CA ASN A 563 -6.05 10.72 -13.23
C ASN A 563 -7.45 11.28 -12.92
N ILE A 564 -7.54 12.53 -12.44
CA ILE A 564 -8.82 13.19 -12.19
C ILE A 564 -9.54 13.52 -13.50
N VAL A 565 -8.83 13.88 -14.58
CA VAL A 565 -9.42 13.98 -15.92
C VAL A 565 -10.04 12.64 -16.36
N LYS A 566 -9.33 11.53 -16.19
CA LYS A 566 -9.84 10.18 -16.50
C LYS A 566 -11.08 9.85 -15.67
N LYS A 567 -11.03 10.11 -14.36
CA LYS A 567 -12.15 9.90 -13.42
C LYS A 567 -13.39 10.69 -13.85
N GLU A 568 -13.28 12.02 -14.00
CA GLU A 568 -14.46 12.83 -14.32
C GLU A 568 -14.97 12.63 -15.76
N TYR A 569 -14.10 12.22 -16.69
CA TYR A 569 -14.53 11.74 -18.01
C TYR A 569 -15.46 10.55 -17.89
N PHE A 570 -15.14 9.54 -17.06
CA PHE A 570 -16.01 8.38 -16.87
C PHE A 570 -17.25 8.68 -16.00
N ASN A 571 -17.09 9.44 -14.90
CA ASN A 571 -18.21 9.88 -14.05
C ASN A 571 -19.29 10.63 -14.83
N GLY A 572 -18.92 11.39 -15.87
CA GLY A 572 -19.86 12.14 -16.69
C GLY A 572 -20.84 11.27 -17.49
N PHE A 573 -20.50 10.03 -17.81
CA PHE A 573 -21.44 9.05 -18.41
C PHE A 573 -22.39 8.44 -17.37
N LEU A 574 -22.00 8.46 -16.09
CA LEU A 574 -22.80 7.98 -14.96
C LEU A 574 -23.67 9.10 -14.33
N HIS A 575 -23.63 10.31 -14.88
CA HIS A 575 -24.24 11.52 -14.33
C HIS A 575 -23.89 11.82 -12.86
N ASN A 576 -22.76 11.28 -12.37
CA ASN A 576 -22.32 11.35 -10.97
C ASN A 576 -20.90 11.95 -10.86
N PRO A 577 -20.69 13.23 -11.25
CA PRO A 577 -19.40 13.91 -11.10
C PRO A 577 -19.03 14.08 -9.62
N ASP A 578 -17.73 14.12 -9.33
CA ASP A 578 -17.28 14.46 -7.97
C ASP A 578 -17.78 15.87 -7.59
N PRO A 579 -18.33 16.11 -6.38
CA PRO A 579 -18.90 17.40 -6.00
C PRO A 579 -17.93 18.61 -6.05
N ARG A 580 -16.63 18.37 -6.24
CA ARG A 580 -15.60 19.40 -6.48
C ARG A 580 -15.48 19.81 -7.95
N PHE A 581 -16.14 19.14 -8.89
CA PHE A 581 -16.03 19.36 -10.33
C PHE A 581 -17.12 20.30 -10.86
N PHE A 582 -16.71 21.47 -11.35
CA PHE A 582 -17.56 22.55 -11.88
C PHE A 582 -17.26 22.86 -13.35
N SER A 583 -16.64 21.91 -14.06
CA SER A 583 -16.33 21.98 -15.49
C SER A 583 -17.22 21.01 -16.27
N SER A 584 -17.07 20.94 -17.60
CA SER A 584 -17.74 19.95 -18.44
C SER A 584 -16.75 18.92 -18.98
N VAL A 585 -17.22 17.70 -19.24
CA VAL A 585 -16.35 16.65 -19.80
C VAL A 585 -15.84 17.05 -21.19
N ASP A 586 -16.64 17.72 -22.03
CA ASP A 586 -16.17 18.22 -23.32
C ASP A 586 -15.06 19.26 -23.21
N LYS A 587 -15.00 20.01 -22.09
CA LYS A 587 -13.86 20.88 -21.80
C LYS A 587 -12.61 20.09 -21.40
N LEU A 588 -12.75 18.92 -20.77
CA LEU A 588 -11.62 18.00 -20.54
C LEU A 588 -11.10 17.41 -21.85
N LYS A 589 -11.99 16.88 -22.70
CA LYS A 589 -11.65 16.31 -24.02
C LYS A 589 -10.88 17.30 -24.92
N SER A 590 -11.16 18.59 -24.78
CA SER A 590 -10.54 19.67 -25.57
C SER A 590 -9.35 20.35 -24.90
N CYS A 591 -9.13 20.17 -23.60
CA CYS A 591 -8.00 20.80 -22.89
C CYS A 591 -6.68 20.07 -23.15
N HIS A 592 -5.63 20.84 -23.46
CA HIS A 592 -4.28 20.36 -23.70
C HIS A 592 -3.40 20.53 -22.46
N PHE A 593 -2.82 19.46 -21.93
CA PHE A 593 -1.98 19.48 -20.72
C PHE A 593 -0.50 19.31 -21.06
N PHE A 594 0.32 20.30 -20.71
CA PHE A 594 1.75 20.35 -21.03
C PHE A 594 2.57 20.21 -19.74
N ALA A 595 3.29 19.10 -19.61
CA ALA A 595 4.25 18.88 -18.54
C ALA A 595 5.60 19.51 -18.91
N ALA A 596 6.03 20.50 -18.15
CA ALA A 596 7.30 21.21 -18.34
C ALA A 596 8.39 20.61 -17.44
N SER A 597 9.39 19.97 -18.03
CA SER A 597 10.45 19.23 -17.34
C SER A 597 11.85 19.60 -17.87
N THR A 598 12.89 18.96 -17.34
CA THR A 598 14.29 19.18 -17.74
C THR A 598 15.11 17.90 -17.62
N MET A 599 15.92 17.62 -18.64
CA MET A 599 16.96 16.58 -18.59
C MET A 599 18.36 17.17 -18.33
N ASN A 600 18.49 18.50 -18.23
CA ASN A 600 19.73 19.15 -17.84
C ASN A 600 19.87 19.11 -16.30
N LYS A 601 21.01 18.64 -15.80
CA LYS A 601 21.36 18.69 -14.37
C LYS A 601 21.83 20.08 -13.90
N ASP A 602 22.40 20.87 -14.81
CA ASP A 602 23.03 22.17 -14.54
C ASP A 602 22.06 23.32 -14.91
N THR A 603 20.82 23.21 -14.43
CA THR A 603 19.68 24.09 -14.76
C THR A 603 19.18 24.83 -13.54
N GLN A 604 18.55 26.00 -13.72
CA GLN A 604 17.80 26.64 -12.64
C GLN A 604 16.53 25.87 -12.25
N LEU A 605 16.04 24.97 -13.12
CA LEU A 605 14.90 24.07 -12.86
C LEU A 605 15.28 22.86 -11.97
N ASP A 606 16.10 23.12 -10.95
CA ASP A 606 16.73 22.18 -10.01
C ASP A 606 15.84 21.04 -9.52
N LYS A 607 14.61 21.35 -9.08
CA LYS A 607 13.65 20.40 -8.47
C LYS A 607 12.83 19.62 -9.50
N LEU A 608 13.05 19.87 -10.79
CA LEU A 608 12.45 19.12 -11.88
C LEU A 608 13.41 18.06 -12.45
N TYR A 609 14.71 18.22 -12.25
CA TYR A 609 15.71 17.21 -12.59
C TYR A 609 15.67 16.03 -11.61
N SER A 610 15.92 14.82 -12.11
CA SER A 610 16.26 13.64 -11.30
C SER A 610 17.14 12.70 -12.11
N SER A 611 18.18 12.16 -11.49
CA SER A 611 19.06 11.13 -12.08
C SER A 611 18.32 9.81 -12.40
N PHE A 612 17.17 9.58 -11.75
CA PHE A 612 16.33 8.39 -11.97
C PHE A 612 14.84 8.76 -12.00
N LEU A 613 14.15 8.42 -13.09
CA LEU A 613 12.70 8.57 -13.26
C LEU A 613 12.08 7.24 -13.74
N PRO A 614 11.98 6.21 -12.88
CA PRO A 614 11.64 4.85 -13.30
C PRO A 614 10.24 4.71 -13.93
N THR A 615 9.29 5.57 -13.53
CA THR A 615 7.89 5.57 -14.00
C THR A 615 7.67 6.39 -15.28
N PHE A 616 8.70 7.06 -15.84
CA PHE A 616 8.54 7.97 -16.99
C PHE A 616 7.87 7.31 -18.21
N ASN A 617 8.31 6.09 -18.57
CA ASN A 617 7.74 5.35 -19.69
C ASN A 617 6.27 4.94 -19.43
N GLU A 618 5.91 4.68 -18.17
CA GLU A 618 4.53 4.34 -17.79
C GLU A 618 3.62 5.56 -17.93
N TYR A 619 4.14 6.74 -17.58
CA TYR A 619 3.46 8.03 -17.78
C TYR A 619 3.27 8.36 -19.26
N GLU A 620 4.26 8.15 -20.14
CA GLU A 620 4.10 8.35 -21.60
C GLU A 620 3.05 7.41 -22.20
N ASN A 621 3.02 6.14 -21.76
CA ASN A 621 1.99 5.18 -22.15
C ASN A 621 0.59 5.62 -21.68
N PHE A 622 0.46 6.08 -20.44
CA PHE A 622 -0.80 6.59 -19.88
C PHE A 622 -1.31 7.86 -20.60
N ILE A 623 -0.41 8.81 -20.87
CA ILE A 623 -0.69 9.99 -21.70
C ILE A 623 -1.18 9.58 -23.10
N SER A 624 -0.61 8.52 -23.67
CA SER A 624 -1.00 8.00 -24.99
C SER A 624 -2.37 7.29 -24.95
N GLU A 625 -2.66 6.54 -23.88
CA GLU A 625 -3.99 5.97 -23.62
C GLU A 625 -5.06 7.08 -23.61
N LEU A 626 -4.88 8.11 -22.78
CA LEU A 626 -5.83 9.22 -22.65
C LEU A 626 -6.04 10.00 -23.96
N LYS A 627 -4.98 10.18 -24.77
CA LYS A 627 -5.08 10.76 -26.11
C LYS A 627 -5.88 9.85 -27.06
N SER A 628 -5.68 8.54 -27.01
CA SER A 628 -6.39 7.59 -27.87
C SER A 628 -7.89 7.51 -27.53
N SER A 629 -8.24 7.53 -26.24
CA SER A 629 -9.61 7.57 -25.73
C SER A 629 -10.28 8.95 -25.86
N SER A 630 -9.58 9.95 -26.40
CA SER A 630 -10.03 11.34 -26.49
C SER A 630 -10.48 11.94 -25.15
N CYS A 631 -9.85 11.52 -24.04
CA CYS A 631 -10.09 12.09 -22.70
C CYS A 631 -9.39 13.44 -22.50
N VAL A 632 -8.34 13.71 -23.30
CA VAL A 632 -7.54 14.95 -23.29
C VAL A 632 -7.28 15.42 -24.72
N GLY A 633 -7.01 16.71 -24.88
CA GLY A 633 -6.64 17.31 -26.15
C GLY A 633 -5.30 16.76 -26.68
N LYS A 634 -5.24 16.51 -27.99
CA LYS A 634 -4.17 15.75 -28.70
C LYS A 634 -2.71 16.19 -28.44
N LEU A 635 -2.46 17.46 -28.14
CA LEU A 635 -1.12 18.00 -27.83
C LEU A 635 -0.58 17.63 -26.43
N THR A 636 -1.38 16.95 -25.59
CA THR A 636 -1.00 16.60 -24.21
C THR A 636 0.27 15.74 -24.17
N ASN A 637 1.34 16.23 -23.56
CA ASN A 637 2.63 15.52 -23.47
C ASN A 637 3.56 16.09 -22.38
N ILE A 638 4.69 15.42 -22.17
CA ILE A 638 5.85 15.95 -21.43
C ILE A 638 6.81 16.61 -22.43
N PHE A 639 7.43 17.72 -22.04
CA PHE A 639 8.32 18.54 -22.86
C PHE A 639 9.54 19.01 -22.05
N ASN A 640 10.72 19.04 -22.67
CA ASN A 640 11.92 19.61 -22.08
C ASN A 640 11.98 21.12 -22.31
N VAL A 641 12.20 21.90 -21.24
CA VAL A 641 12.36 23.36 -21.29
C VAL A 641 13.82 23.74 -21.60
N GLU A 642 14.03 24.73 -22.46
CA GLU A 642 15.34 25.35 -22.69
C GLU A 642 15.58 26.51 -21.71
N GLU A 643 16.79 26.57 -21.12
CA GLU A 643 17.16 27.52 -20.06
C GLU A 643 16.85 28.98 -20.40
N ARG A 644 17.06 29.41 -21.66
CA ARG A 644 16.77 30.77 -22.14
C ARG A 644 15.31 31.21 -21.96
N PHE A 645 14.35 30.28 -21.85
CA PHE A 645 12.96 30.62 -21.58
C PHE A 645 12.64 30.66 -20.08
N VAL A 646 13.49 30.06 -19.23
CA VAL A 646 13.41 30.15 -17.77
C VAL A 646 13.74 31.57 -17.33
N ASP A 647 14.83 32.15 -17.83
CA ASP A 647 15.22 33.54 -17.55
C ASP A 647 14.11 34.53 -17.92
N ASN A 648 13.56 34.40 -19.13
CA ASN A 648 12.44 35.21 -19.62
C ASN A 648 11.17 35.06 -18.76
N ALA A 649 10.87 33.84 -18.30
CA ALA A 649 9.74 33.59 -17.40
C ALA A 649 9.95 34.23 -16.02
N MET A 650 11.18 34.18 -15.49
CA MET A 650 11.56 34.80 -14.22
C MET A 650 11.52 36.33 -14.30
N GLU A 651 11.93 36.94 -15.42
CA GLU A 651 11.82 38.39 -15.64
C GLU A 651 10.34 38.83 -15.65
N ILE A 652 9.51 38.16 -16.45
CA ILE A 652 8.06 38.43 -16.55
C ILE A 652 7.36 38.28 -15.18
N ALA A 653 7.78 37.31 -14.36
CA ALA A 653 7.23 37.10 -13.03
C ALA A 653 7.70 38.15 -12.01
N THR A 654 8.98 38.54 -12.08
CA THR A 654 9.57 39.60 -11.24
C THR A 654 8.90 40.94 -11.52
N ASN A 655 8.75 41.30 -12.79
CA ASN A 655 8.06 42.51 -13.25
C ASN A 655 6.58 42.58 -12.85
N GLN A 656 5.98 41.46 -12.43
CA GLN A 656 4.59 41.35 -11.97
C GLN A 656 4.46 40.97 -10.48
N GLN A 657 5.57 41.03 -9.71
CA GLN A 657 5.61 40.78 -8.27
C GLN A 657 5.10 39.38 -7.84
N ILE A 658 5.19 38.40 -8.73
CA ILE A 658 4.80 37.01 -8.47
C ILE A 658 5.85 36.36 -7.56
N THR A 659 5.43 35.53 -6.60
CA THR A 659 6.35 34.80 -5.70
C THR A 659 6.63 33.40 -6.26
N PHE A 660 7.90 33.13 -6.60
CA PHE A 660 8.31 31.90 -7.27
C PHE A 660 9.72 31.41 -6.89
N GLU A 661 9.96 30.14 -7.20
CA GLU A 661 11.27 29.56 -7.52
C GLU A 661 11.30 29.13 -9.00
N PRO A 662 12.47 29.02 -9.68
CA PRO A 662 12.50 28.84 -11.13
C PRO A 662 11.80 27.55 -11.59
N SER A 663 12.05 26.45 -10.87
CA SER A 663 11.32 25.18 -10.98
C SER A 663 9.80 25.33 -10.97
N GLY A 664 9.25 26.32 -10.26
CA GLY A 664 7.81 26.61 -10.23
C GLY A 664 7.27 27.39 -11.42
N LEU A 665 8.12 28.03 -12.22
CA LEU A 665 7.74 28.75 -13.45
C LEU A 665 8.02 27.98 -14.73
N ALA A 666 8.46 26.71 -14.68
CA ALA A 666 8.73 25.90 -15.87
C ALA A 666 7.56 25.86 -16.86
N GLY A 667 6.31 25.89 -16.37
CA GLY A 667 5.12 25.98 -17.22
C GLY A 667 5.02 27.31 -18.01
N LEU A 668 5.44 28.44 -17.43
CA LEU A 668 5.53 29.71 -18.13
C LEU A 668 6.68 29.70 -19.15
N ALA A 669 7.85 29.16 -18.77
CA ALA A 669 8.98 29.00 -19.69
C ALA A 669 8.59 28.15 -20.92
N LEU A 670 7.83 27.06 -20.73
CA LEU A 670 7.33 26.23 -21.82
C LEU A 670 6.30 26.98 -22.70
N LEU A 671 5.42 27.83 -22.14
CA LEU A 671 4.54 28.69 -22.95
C LEU A 671 5.34 29.67 -23.85
N LEU A 672 6.44 30.22 -23.34
CA LEU A 672 7.32 31.12 -24.11
C LEU A 672 8.08 30.34 -25.21
N GLN A 673 8.53 29.13 -24.91
CA GLN A 673 9.16 28.22 -25.88
C GLN A 673 8.20 27.84 -27.01
N MET A 674 6.96 27.46 -26.67
CA MET A 674 5.91 27.08 -27.62
C MET A 674 5.10 28.28 -28.17
N GLN A 675 5.60 29.52 -28.01
CA GLN A 675 4.82 30.75 -28.24
C GLN A 675 4.17 30.81 -29.63
N ASN A 676 4.76 30.22 -30.67
CA ASN A 676 4.24 30.24 -32.04
C ASN A 676 3.19 29.16 -32.33
N GLU A 677 3.10 28.12 -31.51
CA GLU A 677 2.16 27.00 -31.67
C GLU A 677 0.82 27.27 -30.97
N ILE A 678 0.84 28.02 -29.85
CA ILE A 678 -0.34 28.26 -29.01
C ILE A 678 -1.19 29.43 -29.54
N PRO A 679 -2.51 29.26 -29.76
CA PRO A 679 -3.38 30.35 -30.25
C PRO A 679 -3.49 31.52 -29.27
N LYS A 680 -3.22 32.74 -29.76
CA LYS A 680 -3.08 33.97 -28.93
C LYS A 680 -4.32 34.39 -28.14
N ASN A 681 -5.50 33.96 -28.56
CA ASN A 681 -6.78 34.28 -27.93
C ASN A 681 -7.32 33.13 -27.03
N SER A 682 -6.61 32.00 -26.93
CA SER A 682 -7.03 30.86 -26.10
C SER A 682 -6.92 31.18 -24.60
N LYS A 683 -7.69 30.47 -23.77
CA LYS A 683 -7.60 30.56 -22.31
C LYS A 683 -6.49 29.63 -21.81
N ILE A 684 -5.40 30.22 -21.33
CA ILE A 684 -4.22 29.49 -20.88
C ILE A 684 -4.16 29.51 -19.34
N LEU A 685 -3.79 28.39 -18.73
CA LEU A 685 -3.50 28.29 -17.30
C LEU A 685 -2.07 27.81 -17.07
N ILE A 686 -1.26 28.62 -16.41
CA ILE A 686 0.05 28.25 -15.86
C ILE A 686 -0.13 27.82 -14.40
N VAL A 687 0.57 26.78 -13.95
CA VAL A 687 0.65 26.42 -12.53
C VAL A 687 1.97 26.88 -11.93
N ASN A 688 1.93 27.89 -11.06
CA ASN A 688 3.06 28.23 -10.17
C ASN A 688 3.01 27.29 -8.96
N THR A 689 4.00 26.40 -8.83
CA THR A 689 4.07 25.49 -7.68
C THR A 689 4.52 26.17 -6.38
N GLY A 690 4.92 27.45 -6.44
CA GLY A 690 5.19 28.34 -5.31
C GLY A 690 6.67 28.64 -5.06
N LYS A 691 7.00 29.04 -3.83
CA LYS A 691 8.35 29.18 -3.29
C LYS A 691 8.33 28.81 -1.81
N THR A 692 9.17 27.88 -1.39
CA THR A 692 9.22 27.46 0.03
C THR A 692 9.69 28.63 0.92
N LYS A 693 8.92 28.96 1.97
CA LYS A 693 9.29 30.01 2.95
C LYS A 693 10.53 29.63 3.77
N PRO A 694 11.38 30.60 4.16
CA PRO A 694 12.47 30.36 5.12
C PRO A 694 11.97 29.91 6.50
N ALA A 695 12.76 29.09 7.19
CA ALA A 695 12.41 28.55 8.51
C ALA A 695 12.10 29.63 9.56
N GLU A 696 12.76 30.79 9.51
CA GLU A 696 12.50 31.93 10.41
C GLU A 696 11.08 32.50 10.25
N VAL A 697 10.51 32.42 9.05
CA VAL A 697 9.14 32.87 8.77
C VAL A 697 8.16 31.83 9.31
N LEU A 698 8.42 30.55 9.06
CA LEU A 698 7.59 29.43 9.50
C LEU A 698 7.52 29.31 11.02
N LEU A 699 8.65 29.44 11.72
CA LEU A 699 8.71 29.42 13.18
C LEU A 699 7.94 30.62 13.79
N LYS A 700 8.06 31.83 13.20
CA LYS A 700 7.28 33.01 13.63
C LYS A 700 5.78 32.89 13.33
N GLU A 701 5.39 32.16 12.28
CA GLU A 701 3.99 31.84 12.01
C GLU A 701 3.47 30.80 13.02
N LEU A 702 4.26 29.77 13.33
CA LEU A 702 3.96 28.77 14.36
C LEU A 702 3.82 29.37 15.76
N GLU A 703 4.67 30.34 16.14
CA GLU A 703 4.55 31.08 17.40
C GLU A 703 3.21 31.84 17.50
N LYS A 704 2.84 32.58 16.44
CA LYS A 704 1.55 33.30 16.38
C LYS A 704 0.36 32.35 16.45
N ILE A 705 0.46 31.20 15.78
CA ILE A 705 -0.53 30.13 15.87
C ILE A 705 -0.63 29.63 17.32
N ARG A 706 0.48 29.21 17.94
CA ARG A 706 0.50 28.71 19.33
C ARG A 706 0.05 29.75 20.37
N GLN A 707 0.20 31.05 20.10
CA GLN A 707 -0.38 32.11 20.93
C GLN A 707 -1.92 32.15 20.79
N LYS A 708 -2.44 32.19 19.55
CA LYS A 708 -3.87 32.29 19.24
C LYS A 708 -4.74 31.14 19.80
N TYR A 709 -4.17 29.95 20.01
CA TYR A 709 -4.89 28.79 20.57
C TYR A 709 -4.53 28.48 22.04
N LYS A 710 -3.83 29.42 22.72
CA LYS A 710 -3.63 29.41 24.18
C LYS A 710 -4.45 30.48 24.91
N SER A 711 -5.00 31.45 24.17
CA SER A 711 -6.00 32.45 24.58
C SER A 711 -7.41 31.95 24.30
#